data_AF-A0A562C011-F1
#
_entry.id   AF-A0A562C011-F1
#
_cell.length_a   1.000
_cell.length_b   1.000
_cell.length_c   1.000
_cell.angle_alpha   90.00
_cell.angle_beta   90.00
_cell.angle_gamma   90.00
#
_symmetry.space_group_name_H-M   'P 1'
#
loop_
_entity.id
_entity.type
_entity.pdbx_description
1 polymer ?
#
loop_
_entity_poly.entity_id
_entity_poly.type
_entity_poly.pdbx_seq_one_letter_code
_entity_poly.pdbx_strand_id
1 'polypeptide(L)'
;MAGISDKPHFSSGWLSRLGRTRAATRAAILLERLWPLVLPLLLVASLFLSLSWFGLFRMMPDWLRFAMLGLLGLAFIACLWPWRLFRLPTESDVDRRIERFNALEHTPISAQKDRLAGSDDAFATALWQEHQKRMAERLGGLRTDLPRTGVPTRDPWGVRALAALFLVTALAFSVGPYGGTIGDAFRPHIGREAVPARIDAWVTPPAYTGRAPIFLTAATKPGEDIPTFTVPADSAITVRVTGGAGDETLAFLDAAGNERAIEPDGGGKADAEKADAAPAAATGSNARQFAGMLTDNGTIALRSAGGRALQSWTFSVIPDNPPSIRFAGEPQRAVNGALELAYEIEDDYGAASADAKFELVEEAPDARPLYEAPELPLTLPRRGSDSKAAKTSRDLTEHPWAGREVRLTLEVTDDAGQTGQSETKTFTLPERPFTNPLAKAVVEQRSELARDANQKGRVMELLEVLTLWPEETFENMAHFLGIQSAHSRLDMAGTDDQLRDVVDYLWEIALNIEDGDLSAAEKRLRQAQQALRDALERGASEEEIDRLMAELRDAMQEFLREFAERAMQNREFSQQMPQDGQMMTERDIERMLDQIEDLAKSGSRDQAEELLSQLENMMNNLQAGRQQQQQQGGGEQSEMRQQMDRLGDIMRRQQQTMNETFRLDQMQRGQRQQGQQGQQGQQGQQGQGQRGQGQQGQGQQGQGMTPEEFAEAMRRLQEGQGQLQSELEELMQGLEGLGIQPGEGFGEAGEAMGEAEGALGDNDGERATGEQGRALEALRRGAQDMMNQMQQAMQGDQGTGEQGRRQQNSDRDPLGRPRATTGPDFGDSVDVPDEIDIQRARQILEAIRRRLGDALSPELEKEYLERLLDLR
;
A
#
# COMPACT_ATOMS: atom_id res chain seq x y z
N MET A 1 -64.22 90.08 78.63
CA MET A 1 -62.87 90.38 78.11
C MET A 1 -61.92 89.38 78.75
N ALA A 2 -61.19 88.65 77.89
CA ALA A 2 -59.99 87.83 78.11
C ALA A 2 -59.98 86.96 79.39
N GLY A 3 -60.07 85.64 79.35
CA GLY A 3 -59.62 84.70 78.32
C GLY A 3 -58.88 83.57 79.03
N ILE A 4 -59.61 82.73 79.77
CA ILE A 4 -59.06 81.54 80.44
C ILE A 4 -59.55 80.34 79.62
N SER A 5 -58.78 80.03 78.58
CA SER A 5 -58.92 78.79 77.82
C SER A 5 -58.15 77.71 78.58
N ASP A 6 -58.76 77.18 79.65
CA ASP A 6 -58.21 76.05 80.38
C ASP A 6 -58.58 74.77 79.62
N LYS A 7 -57.73 74.42 78.65
CA LYS A 7 -57.85 73.15 77.93
C LYS A 7 -57.38 72.05 78.88
N PRO A 8 -58.21 71.05 79.22
CA PRO A 8 -57.73 69.93 80.03
C PRO A 8 -56.54 69.25 79.34
N HIS A 9 -55.42 69.19 80.05
CA HIS A 9 -54.22 68.46 79.66
C HIS A 9 -54.50 66.95 79.64
N PHE A 10 -55.16 66.49 78.58
CA PHE A 10 -55.21 65.09 78.21
C PHE A 10 -53.79 64.65 77.86
N SER A 11 -53.23 63.72 78.63
CA SER A 11 -51.88 63.20 78.39
C SER A 11 -51.77 62.63 76.97
N SER A 12 -50.93 63.23 76.12
CA SER A 12 -50.73 62.83 74.71
C SER A 12 -50.42 61.33 74.52
N GLY A 13 -49.95 60.66 75.59
CA GLY A 13 -49.73 59.22 75.65
C GLY A 13 -50.99 58.36 75.47
N TRP A 14 -52.17 58.74 75.99
CA TRP A 14 -53.36 57.87 75.92
C TRP A 14 -53.98 57.85 74.52
N LEU A 15 -54.02 58.99 73.83
CA LEU A 15 -54.53 59.11 72.45
C LEU A 15 -53.71 58.25 71.48
N SER A 16 -52.37 58.26 71.62
CA SER A 16 -51.48 57.45 70.78
C SER A 16 -51.60 55.94 71.03
N ARG A 17 -51.90 55.53 72.28
CA ARG A 17 -52.13 54.13 72.64
C ARG A 17 -53.49 53.65 72.12
N LEU A 18 -54.54 54.46 72.25
CA LEU A 18 -55.85 54.16 71.70
C LEU A 18 -55.84 54.08 70.16
N GLY A 19 -55.08 54.94 69.49
CA GLY A 19 -54.88 54.86 68.04
C GLY A 19 -54.21 53.54 67.61
N ARG A 20 -53.20 53.08 68.35
CA ARG A 20 -52.53 51.81 68.11
C ARG A 20 -53.42 50.59 68.37
N THR A 21 -54.18 50.58 69.47
CA THR A 21 -55.11 49.48 69.76
C THR A 21 -56.26 49.43 68.75
N ARG A 22 -56.76 50.58 68.28
CA ARG A 22 -57.73 50.64 67.17
C ARG A 22 -57.15 50.11 65.87
N ALA A 23 -55.94 50.52 65.49
CA ALA A 23 -55.30 50.04 64.27
C ALA A 23 -55.06 48.52 64.32
N ALA A 24 -54.57 48.00 65.45
CA ALA A 24 -54.34 46.57 65.63
C ALA A 24 -55.65 45.76 65.65
N THR A 25 -56.70 46.26 66.31
CA THR A 25 -58.02 45.61 66.32
C THR A 25 -58.68 45.66 64.94
N ARG A 26 -58.52 46.77 64.20
CA ARG A 26 -58.97 46.91 62.81
C ARG A 26 -58.25 45.92 61.90
N ALA A 27 -56.94 45.76 62.05
CA ALA A 27 -56.16 44.75 61.34
C ALA A 27 -56.59 43.33 61.71
N ALA A 28 -56.87 43.05 62.98
CA ALA A 28 -57.40 41.75 63.41
C ALA A 28 -58.76 41.44 62.77
N ILE A 29 -59.72 42.37 62.80
CA ILE A 29 -61.05 42.18 62.17
C ILE A 29 -60.91 42.02 60.65
N LEU A 30 -60.02 42.80 60.01
CA LEU A 30 -59.73 42.64 58.58
C LEU A 30 -59.19 41.25 58.28
N LEU A 31 -58.23 40.76 59.07
CA LEU A 31 -57.66 39.43 58.92
C LEU A 31 -58.72 38.33 59.16
N GLU A 32 -59.55 38.47 60.19
CA GLU A 32 -60.67 37.55 60.48
C GLU A 32 -61.68 37.48 59.32
N ARG A 33 -61.97 38.61 58.66
CA ARG A 33 -62.90 38.67 57.51
C ARG A 33 -62.26 38.23 56.20
N LEU A 34 -60.98 38.50 55.99
CA LEU A 34 -60.26 38.25 54.73
C LEU A 34 -59.73 36.82 54.65
N TRP A 35 -59.31 36.24 55.78
CA TRP A 35 -58.73 34.89 55.81
C TRP A 35 -59.67 33.79 55.30
N PRO A 36 -60.97 33.74 55.66
CA PRO A 36 -61.92 32.76 55.12
C PRO A 36 -62.21 32.94 53.62
N LEU A 37 -61.99 34.14 53.07
CA LEU A 37 -62.20 34.44 51.64
C LEU A 37 -60.99 34.03 50.79
N VAL A 38 -59.78 34.14 51.35
CA VAL A 38 -58.53 33.76 50.68
C VAL A 38 -58.27 32.25 50.76
N LEU A 39 -58.67 31.59 51.84
CA LEU A 39 -58.41 30.17 52.05
C LEU A 39 -58.90 29.25 50.90
N PRO A 40 -60.15 29.34 50.39
CA PRO A 40 -60.59 28.47 49.29
C PRO A 40 -59.83 28.75 47.99
N LEU A 41 -59.44 30.01 47.73
CA LEU A 41 -58.60 30.38 46.59
C LEU A 41 -57.22 29.70 46.68
N LEU A 42 -56.61 29.71 47.86
CA LEU A 42 -55.33 29.02 48.11
C LEU A 42 -55.46 27.51 47.94
N LEU A 43 -56.58 26.90 48.34
CA LEU A 43 -56.79 25.46 48.15
C LEU A 43 -56.92 25.07 46.67
N VAL A 44 -57.68 25.83 45.87
CA VAL A 44 -57.80 25.57 44.42
C VAL A 44 -56.46 25.78 43.72
N ALA A 45 -55.72 26.83 44.07
CA ALA A 45 -54.38 27.08 43.53
C ALA A 45 -53.40 25.95 43.93
N SER A 46 -53.44 25.52 45.19
CA SER A 46 -52.63 24.41 45.70
C SER A 46 -52.93 23.10 44.97
N LEU A 47 -54.20 22.83 44.68
CA LEU A 47 -54.61 21.64 43.94
C LEU A 47 -54.10 21.68 42.49
N PHE A 48 -54.28 22.81 41.79
CA PHE A 48 -53.77 22.99 40.43
C PHE A 48 -52.24 22.80 40.34
N LEU A 49 -51.50 23.41 41.27
CA LEU A 49 -50.04 23.25 41.35
C LEU A 49 -49.65 21.80 41.60
N SER A 50 -50.35 21.11 42.51
CA SER A 50 -50.07 19.70 42.82
C SER A 50 -50.29 18.80 41.61
N LEU A 51 -51.41 18.93 40.90
CA LEU A 51 -51.66 18.17 39.67
C LEU A 51 -50.63 18.46 38.57
N SER A 52 -50.20 19.72 38.45
CA SER A 52 -49.18 20.12 37.47
C SER A 52 -47.83 19.51 37.79
N TRP A 53 -47.40 19.59 39.05
CA TRP A 53 -46.12 19.06 39.50
C TRP A 53 -46.04 17.53 39.52
N PHE A 54 -47.15 16.83 39.74
CA PHE A 54 -47.22 15.38 39.54
C PHE A 54 -47.24 14.97 38.06
N GLY A 55 -47.33 15.91 37.11
CA GLY A 55 -47.32 15.61 35.68
C GLY A 55 -48.61 14.97 35.15
N LEU A 56 -49.71 15.04 35.90
CA LEU A 56 -51.00 14.43 35.50
C LEU A 56 -51.49 14.98 34.15
N PHE A 57 -51.29 16.28 33.88
CA PHE A 57 -51.72 16.90 32.62
C PHE A 57 -50.98 16.37 31.37
N ARG A 58 -49.77 15.80 31.52
CA ARG A 58 -48.99 15.17 30.43
C ARG A 58 -49.45 13.74 30.12
N MET A 59 -50.04 13.05 31.09
CA MET A 59 -50.54 11.68 30.91
C MET A 59 -51.98 11.65 30.37
N MET A 60 -52.73 12.75 30.53
CA MET A 60 -54.13 12.82 30.14
C MET A 60 -54.30 13.20 28.65
N PRO A 61 -55.24 12.56 27.92
CA PRO A 61 -55.64 13.01 26.59
C PRO A 61 -56.14 14.47 26.60
N ASP A 62 -56.01 15.16 25.47
CA ASP A 62 -56.31 16.61 25.38
C ASP A 62 -57.72 16.97 25.85
N TRP A 63 -58.74 16.16 25.52
CA TRP A 63 -60.12 16.42 25.95
C TRP A 63 -60.28 16.39 27.48
N LEU A 64 -59.59 15.46 28.16
CA LEU A 64 -59.63 15.30 29.61
C LEU A 64 -58.85 16.42 30.31
N ARG A 65 -57.71 16.83 29.72
CA ARG A 65 -56.93 18.01 30.17
C ARG A 65 -57.77 19.28 30.12
N PHE A 66 -58.45 19.55 29.00
CA PHE A 66 -59.32 20.73 28.87
C PHE A 66 -60.52 20.68 29.82
N ALA A 67 -61.14 19.50 30.00
CA ALA A 67 -62.24 19.34 30.96
C ALA A 67 -61.80 19.64 32.41
N MET A 68 -60.63 19.13 32.82
CA MET A 68 -60.08 19.34 34.16
C MET A 68 -59.68 20.80 34.39
N LEU A 69 -59.07 21.46 33.39
CA LEU A 69 -58.78 22.90 33.44
C LEU A 69 -60.05 23.74 33.54
N GLY A 70 -61.08 23.39 32.76
CA GLY A 70 -62.39 24.04 32.84
C GLY A 70 -63.00 23.94 34.23
N LEU A 71 -62.96 22.75 34.85
CA LEU A 71 -63.46 22.51 36.20
C LEU A 71 -62.71 23.35 37.25
N LEU A 72 -61.37 23.35 37.22
CA LEU A 72 -60.55 24.13 38.15
C LEU A 72 -60.75 25.64 37.95
N GLY A 73 -60.90 26.09 36.69
CA GLY A 73 -61.21 27.49 36.36
C GLY A 73 -62.57 27.93 36.90
N LEU A 74 -63.61 27.11 36.73
CA LEU A 74 -64.94 27.38 37.31
C LEU A 74 -64.90 27.41 38.85
N ALA A 75 -64.18 26.48 39.49
CA ALA A 75 -64.00 26.47 40.93
C ALA A 75 -63.28 27.75 41.42
N PHE A 76 -62.26 28.21 40.70
CA PHE A 76 -61.56 29.46 41.00
C PHE A 76 -62.50 30.68 40.92
N ILE A 77 -63.32 30.77 39.85
CA ILE A 77 -64.30 31.85 39.69
C ILE A 77 -65.36 31.81 40.79
N ALA A 78 -65.84 30.61 41.17
CA ALA A 78 -66.80 30.44 42.26
C ALA A 78 -66.23 30.94 43.61
N CYS A 79 -64.92 30.74 43.85
CA CYS A 79 -64.23 31.24 45.05
C CYS A 79 -64.14 32.78 45.12
N LEU A 80 -64.30 33.48 44.00
CA LEU A 80 -64.33 34.96 43.97
C LEU A 80 -65.71 35.53 44.31
N TRP A 81 -66.78 34.73 44.25
CA TRP A 81 -68.13 35.19 44.56
C TRP A 81 -68.29 35.80 45.97
N PRO A 82 -67.76 35.17 47.05
CA PRO A 82 -67.88 35.70 48.41
C PRO A 82 -67.17 37.04 48.62
N TRP A 83 -66.20 37.41 47.77
CA TRP A 83 -65.50 38.69 47.84
C TRP A 83 -66.43 39.88 47.57
N ARG A 84 -67.52 39.68 46.81
CA ARG A 84 -68.54 40.72 46.58
C ARG A 84 -69.29 41.11 47.86
N LEU A 85 -69.32 40.24 48.86
CA LEU A 85 -69.99 40.47 50.14
C LEU A 85 -69.03 41.05 51.20
N PHE A 86 -67.77 41.34 50.82
CA PHE A 86 -66.77 41.88 51.73
C PHE A 86 -67.12 43.32 52.14
N ARG A 87 -67.23 43.55 53.46
CA ARG A 87 -67.46 44.87 54.05
C ARG A 87 -66.27 45.25 54.93
N LEU A 88 -65.72 46.44 54.68
CA LEU A 88 -64.69 47.04 55.53
C LEU A 88 -65.24 47.24 56.97
N PRO A 89 -64.42 47.00 58.01
CA PRO A 89 -64.85 47.24 59.38
C PRO A 89 -65.10 48.73 59.60
N THR A 90 -66.26 49.07 60.18
CA THR A 90 -66.58 50.43 60.57
C THR A 90 -65.87 50.79 61.88
N GLU A 91 -65.62 52.08 62.13
CA GLU A 91 -65.03 52.55 63.38
C GLU A 91 -65.85 52.09 64.61
N SER A 92 -67.17 51.95 64.46
CA SER A 92 -68.07 51.41 65.49
C SER A 92 -67.86 49.92 65.78
N ASP A 93 -67.51 49.10 64.77
CA ASP A 93 -67.21 47.68 64.95
C ASP A 93 -65.92 47.49 65.76
N VAL A 94 -64.91 48.34 65.50
CA VAL A 94 -63.62 48.34 66.19
C VAL A 94 -63.80 48.76 67.64
N ASP A 95 -64.50 49.87 67.89
CA ASP A 95 -64.77 50.39 69.24
C ASP A 95 -65.57 49.36 70.06
N ARG A 96 -66.63 48.75 69.50
CA ARG A 96 -67.41 47.69 70.16
C ARG A 96 -66.59 46.43 70.46
N ARG A 97 -65.65 46.03 69.60
CA ARG A 97 -64.80 44.86 69.84
C ARG A 97 -63.83 45.11 71.00
N ILE A 98 -63.24 46.31 71.07
CA ILE A 98 -62.37 46.71 72.18
C ILE A 98 -63.16 46.72 73.50
N GLU A 99 -64.39 47.24 73.49
CA GLU A 99 -65.26 47.28 74.68
C GLU A 99 -65.67 45.87 75.15
N ARG A 100 -66.09 44.98 74.24
CA ARG A 100 -66.45 43.59 74.57
C ARG A 100 -65.27 42.80 75.11
N PHE A 101 -64.09 42.93 74.50
CA PHE A 101 -62.90 42.17 74.91
C PHE A 101 -62.39 42.60 76.29
N ASN A 102 -62.43 43.90 76.59
CA ASN A 102 -62.00 44.44 77.88
C ASN A 102 -63.14 44.42 78.93
N ALA A 103 -64.27 43.76 78.65
CA ALA A 103 -65.43 43.62 79.53
C ALA A 103 -65.94 44.95 80.14
N LEU A 104 -66.02 46.00 79.31
CA LEU A 104 -66.43 47.34 79.76
C LEU A 104 -67.96 47.45 79.75
N GLU A 105 -68.58 47.51 80.94
CA GLU A 105 -70.06 47.42 81.12
C GLU A 105 -70.87 48.62 80.58
N HIS A 106 -70.26 49.79 80.32
CA HIS A 106 -70.99 51.05 80.02
C HIS A 106 -70.46 51.84 78.80
N THR A 107 -69.92 51.17 77.77
CA THR A 107 -69.49 51.81 76.49
C THR A 107 -68.62 53.09 76.64
N PRO A 108 -67.51 53.05 77.41
CA PRO A 108 -66.72 54.23 77.76
C PRO A 108 -66.00 54.88 76.57
N ILE A 109 -65.81 54.17 75.44
CA ILE A 109 -65.17 54.73 74.24
C ILE A 109 -66.17 55.61 73.48
N SER A 110 -67.45 55.21 73.48
CA SER A 110 -68.54 55.99 72.88
C SER A 110 -68.80 57.27 73.67
N ALA A 111 -68.77 57.22 75.01
CA ALA A 111 -68.99 58.36 75.90
C ALA A 111 -67.96 59.51 75.72
N GLN A 112 -66.75 59.23 75.23
CA GLN A 112 -65.75 60.26 74.92
C GLN A 112 -66.05 61.03 73.63
N LYS A 113 -66.78 60.41 72.70
CA LYS A 113 -67.19 61.03 71.43
C LYS A 113 -68.60 61.64 71.53
N ASP A 114 -69.34 61.31 72.58
CA ASP A 114 -70.71 61.75 72.78
C ASP A 114 -70.76 63.20 73.26
N ARG A 115 -71.81 63.92 72.85
CA ARG A 115 -72.02 65.34 73.17
C ARG A 115 -73.33 65.48 73.94
N LEU A 116 -73.33 66.36 74.95
CA LEU A 116 -74.53 66.65 75.72
C LEU A 116 -75.62 67.20 74.79
N ALA A 117 -76.80 66.58 74.81
CA ALA A 117 -77.97 67.06 74.07
C ALA A 117 -78.81 67.97 74.99
N GLY A 118 -78.68 69.30 74.88
CA GLY A 118 -79.45 70.26 75.69
C GLY A 118 -78.71 71.57 75.98
N SER A 119 -79.42 72.59 76.43
CA SER A 119 -78.96 73.98 76.64
C SER A 119 -77.74 74.12 77.57
N ASP A 120 -76.86 75.08 77.25
CA ASP A 120 -75.58 75.45 77.92
C ASP A 120 -75.74 75.82 79.42
N ASP A 121 -76.03 74.84 80.27
CA ASP A 121 -75.87 74.96 81.71
C ASP A 121 -74.43 74.60 82.12
N ALA A 122 -73.76 75.53 82.80
CA ALA A 122 -72.40 75.36 83.29
C ALA A 122 -72.30 74.16 84.26
N PHE A 123 -73.36 73.89 85.04
CA PHE A 123 -73.38 72.77 85.98
C PHE A 123 -73.47 71.41 85.27
N ALA A 124 -74.37 71.28 84.29
CA ALA A 124 -74.51 70.06 83.49
C ALA A 124 -73.23 69.73 82.71
N THR A 125 -72.57 70.76 82.18
CA THR A 125 -71.28 70.63 81.50
C THR A 125 -70.18 70.14 82.46
N ALA A 126 -70.12 70.67 83.69
CA ALA A 126 -69.15 70.23 84.69
C ALA A 126 -69.38 68.76 85.12
N LEU A 127 -70.64 68.36 85.30
CA LEU A 127 -70.98 66.96 85.65
C LEU A 127 -70.63 66.00 84.51
N TRP A 128 -70.88 66.40 83.25
CA TRP A 128 -70.52 65.63 82.07
C TRP A 128 -69.01 65.49 81.91
N GLN A 129 -68.24 66.57 82.12
CA GLN A 129 -66.78 66.53 82.12
C GLN A 129 -66.25 65.58 83.19
N GLU A 130 -66.85 65.55 84.38
CA GLU A 130 -66.44 64.62 85.43
C GLU A 130 -66.86 63.16 85.16
N HIS A 131 -67.97 62.95 84.46
CA HIS A 131 -68.34 61.64 83.94
C HIS A 131 -67.35 61.17 82.86
N GLN A 132 -67.00 62.04 81.91
CA GLN A 132 -65.99 61.76 80.88
C GLN A 132 -64.62 61.48 81.50
N LYS A 133 -64.23 62.20 82.56
CA LYS A 133 -62.98 61.96 83.30
C LYS A 133 -62.97 60.60 83.98
N ARG A 134 -64.03 60.24 84.71
CA ARG A 134 -64.18 58.91 85.34
C ARG A 134 -64.20 57.78 84.31
N MET A 135 -64.80 58.00 83.13
CA MET A 135 -64.76 57.03 82.03
C MET A 135 -63.38 56.94 81.37
N ALA A 136 -62.63 58.04 81.28
CA ALA A 136 -61.28 58.07 80.74
C ALA A 136 -60.28 57.30 81.60
N GLU A 137 -60.40 57.38 82.93
CA GLU A 137 -59.56 56.63 83.87
C GLU A 137 -59.71 55.11 83.68
N ARG A 138 -60.90 54.64 83.31
CA ARG A 138 -61.16 53.21 82.99
C ARG A 138 -60.52 52.75 81.67
N LEU A 139 -60.05 53.65 80.82
CA LEU A 139 -59.40 53.34 79.53
C LEU A 139 -57.88 53.15 79.64
N GLY A 140 -57.28 53.31 80.83
CA GLY A 140 -55.83 53.21 81.01
C GLY A 140 -55.22 51.81 80.78
N GLY A 141 -56.05 50.75 80.80
CA GLY A 141 -55.63 49.34 80.74
C GLY A 141 -56.08 48.56 79.50
N LEU A 142 -56.37 49.21 78.37
CA LEU A 142 -56.89 48.55 77.17
C LEU A 142 -55.90 47.54 76.57
N ARG A 143 -56.34 46.29 76.43
CA ARG A 143 -55.62 45.23 75.70
C ARG A 143 -56.21 45.05 74.30
N THR A 144 -55.34 44.65 73.37
CA THR A 144 -55.71 44.27 72.01
C THR A 144 -56.06 42.78 71.98
N ASP A 145 -57.18 42.42 71.33
CA ASP A 145 -57.56 41.03 71.10
C ASP A 145 -56.73 40.39 69.97
N LEU A 146 -56.52 39.07 70.03
CA LEU A 146 -55.87 38.30 68.97
C LEU A 146 -56.88 37.94 67.87
N PRO A 147 -56.46 37.88 66.59
CA PRO A 147 -57.36 37.53 65.50
C PRO A 147 -57.85 36.07 65.62
N ARG A 148 -59.17 35.88 65.65
CA ARG A 148 -59.82 34.57 65.63
C ARG A 148 -60.33 34.27 64.23
N THR A 149 -59.49 33.63 63.42
CA THR A 149 -59.76 33.37 62.00
C THR A 149 -60.94 32.41 61.71
N GLY A 150 -61.49 31.75 62.74
CA GLY A 150 -62.69 30.90 62.60
C GLY A 150 -62.55 29.75 61.60
N VAL A 151 -61.31 29.33 61.29
CA VAL A 151 -61.06 28.29 60.29
C VAL A 151 -61.53 26.90 60.76
N PRO A 152 -61.34 26.49 62.02
CA PRO A 152 -61.79 25.16 62.47
C PRO A 152 -63.30 24.94 62.36
N THR A 153 -64.13 26.00 62.36
CA THR A 153 -65.58 25.87 62.18
C THR A 153 -65.99 25.74 60.71
N ARG A 154 -65.15 26.21 59.77
CA ARG A 154 -65.39 26.08 58.32
C ARG A 154 -64.75 24.85 57.70
N ASP A 155 -63.67 24.34 58.29
CA ASP A 155 -62.98 23.12 57.88
C ASP A 155 -62.89 22.13 59.06
N PRO A 156 -64.01 21.46 59.41
CA PRO A 156 -64.04 20.50 60.52
C PRO A 156 -63.24 19.22 60.22
N TRP A 157 -63.00 18.90 58.94
CA TRP A 157 -62.29 17.69 58.51
C TRP A 157 -60.79 17.93 58.26
N GLY A 158 -60.31 19.17 58.31
CA GLY A 158 -58.90 19.50 58.12
C GLY A 158 -58.40 19.34 56.68
N VAL A 159 -59.28 19.50 55.68
CA VAL A 159 -58.95 19.36 54.24
C VAL A 159 -57.78 20.26 53.85
N ARG A 160 -57.60 21.40 54.51
CA ARG A 160 -56.45 22.29 54.27
C ARG A 160 -55.09 21.65 54.55
N ALA A 161 -55.01 20.76 55.54
CA ALA A 161 -53.76 20.08 55.88
C ALA A 161 -53.37 19.06 54.80
N LEU A 162 -54.37 18.37 54.22
CA LEU A 162 -54.17 17.48 53.07
C LEU A 162 -53.70 18.25 51.84
N ALA A 163 -54.31 19.40 51.54
CA ALA A 163 -53.87 20.24 50.42
C ALA A 163 -52.40 20.71 50.58
N ALA A 164 -52.02 21.13 51.80
CA ALA A 164 -50.63 21.51 52.08
C ALA A 164 -49.67 20.32 51.96
N LEU A 165 -50.06 19.13 52.43
CA LEU A 165 -49.28 17.91 52.27
C LEU A 165 -49.07 17.56 50.79
N PHE A 166 -50.16 17.53 50.00
CA PHE A 166 -50.08 17.29 48.56
C PHE A 166 -49.18 18.30 47.86
N LEU A 167 -49.30 19.57 48.20
CA LEU A 167 -48.46 20.62 47.61
C LEU A 167 -46.96 20.38 47.85
N VAL A 168 -46.57 20.07 49.08
CA VAL A 168 -45.16 19.80 49.43
C VAL A 168 -44.67 18.52 48.75
N THR A 169 -45.48 17.45 48.77
CA THR A 169 -45.10 16.18 48.12
C THR A 169 -44.98 16.31 46.60
N ALA A 170 -45.90 17.04 45.96
CA ALA A 170 -45.86 17.30 44.53
C ALA A 170 -44.66 18.16 44.15
N LEU A 171 -44.36 19.20 44.95
CA LEU A 171 -43.17 20.02 44.75
C LEU A 171 -41.89 19.18 44.82
N ALA A 172 -41.76 18.31 45.82
CA ALA A 172 -40.60 17.40 45.92
C ALA A 172 -40.52 16.44 44.72
N PHE A 173 -41.67 15.91 44.27
CA PHE A 173 -41.74 15.03 43.10
C PHE A 173 -41.38 15.75 41.79
N SER A 174 -41.72 17.04 41.65
CA SER A 174 -41.47 17.82 40.42
C SER A 174 -39.99 17.95 40.04
N VAL A 175 -39.07 17.76 41.00
CA VAL A 175 -37.62 17.80 40.76
C VAL A 175 -37.12 16.49 40.12
N GLY A 176 -37.91 15.41 40.17
CA GLY A 176 -37.56 14.13 39.58
C GLY A 176 -37.75 14.08 38.06
N PRO A 177 -37.19 13.05 37.38
CA PRO A 177 -37.29 12.90 35.92
C PRO A 177 -38.73 12.68 35.40
N TYR A 178 -39.64 12.25 36.28
CA TYR A 178 -41.07 12.09 35.98
C TYR A 178 -41.93 13.24 36.50
N GLY A 179 -41.31 14.29 37.06
CA GLY A 179 -41.99 15.49 37.53
C GLY A 179 -42.57 16.32 36.39
N GLY A 180 -43.75 16.91 36.61
CA GLY A 180 -44.40 17.80 35.65
C GLY A 180 -44.09 19.27 35.89
N THR A 181 -44.39 20.10 34.88
CA THR A 181 -44.26 21.56 34.97
C THR A 181 -45.63 22.24 34.97
N ILE A 182 -45.71 23.46 35.51
CA ILE A 182 -46.93 24.28 35.50
C ILE A 182 -47.39 24.58 34.05
N GLY A 183 -46.45 24.59 33.09
CA GLY A 183 -46.72 24.86 31.68
C GLY A 183 -47.36 23.68 30.94
N ASP A 184 -47.26 22.45 31.45
CA ASP A 184 -47.75 21.25 30.77
C ASP A 184 -49.28 21.29 30.58
N ALA A 185 -49.99 21.98 31.47
CA ALA A 185 -51.43 22.15 31.36
C ALA A 185 -51.83 22.95 30.11
N PHE A 186 -50.96 23.82 29.58
CA PHE A 186 -51.28 24.72 28.46
C PHE A 186 -50.58 24.33 27.15
N ARG A 187 -49.66 23.37 27.17
CA ARG A 187 -48.95 22.91 25.97
C ARG A 187 -49.79 21.85 25.24
N PRO A 188 -49.93 21.93 23.91
CA PRO A 188 -50.48 20.83 23.13
C PRO A 188 -49.52 19.63 23.19
N HIS A 189 -50.06 18.41 23.17
CA HIS A 189 -49.26 17.21 22.94
C HIS A 189 -48.72 17.28 21.51
N ILE A 190 -47.50 17.79 21.33
CA ILE A 190 -46.82 17.74 20.03
C ILE A 190 -46.57 16.26 19.75
N GLY A 191 -47.22 15.73 18.71
CA GLY A 191 -46.95 14.39 18.20
C GLY A 191 -45.45 14.27 17.96
N ARG A 192 -44.85 13.16 18.43
CA ARG A 192 -43.41 12.84 18.38
C ARG A 192 -42.69 13.64 17.31
N GLU A 193 -41.86 14.57 17.76
CA GLU A 193 -40.85 15.21 16.92
C GLU A 193 -40.05 14.06 16.29
N ALA A 194 -40.27 13.81 15.00
CA ALA A 194 -39.53 12.80 14.28
C ALA A 194 -38.07 13.24 14.35
N VAL A 195 -37.26 12.42 15.02
CA VAL A 195 -35.81 12.55 14.99
C VAL A 195 -35.42 12.73 13.52
N PRO A 196 -34.68 13.79 13.14
CA PRO A 196 -34.31 14.00 11.75
C PRO A 196 -33.67 12.72 11.22
N ALA A 197 -34.21 12.21 10.12
CA ALA A 197 -33.75 10.97 9.51
C ALA A 197 -32.27 11.10 9.18
N ARG A 198 -31.43 10.24 9.77
CA ARG A 198 -30.02 10.14 9.38
C ARG A 198 -29.95 9.20 8.18
N ILE A 199 -29.60 9.76 7.03
CA ILE A 199 -29.40 9.01 5.80
C ILE A 199 -27.90 8.77 5.68
N ASP A 200 -27.49 7.51 5.66
CA ASP A 200 -26.13 7.05 5.36
C ASP A 200 -26.16 6.32 4.01
N ALA A 201 -25.42 6.78 3.01
CA ALA A 201 -25.38 6.16 1.69
C ALA A 201 -23.93 5.95 1.26
N TRP A 202 -23.61 4.75 0.78
CA TRP A 202 -22.30 4.42 0.23
C TRP A 202 -22.43 3.50 -0.98
N VAL A 203 -21.43 3.57 -1.86
CA VAL A 203 -21.28 2.66 -2.99
C VAL A 203 -20.05 1.81 -2.74
N THR A 204 -20.21 0.49 -2.83
CA THR A 204 -19.11 -0.47 -2.73
C THR A 204 -18.80 -0.97 -4.15
N PRO A 205 -17.66 -0.58 -4.73
CA PRO A 205 -17.19 -1.15 -5.99
C PRO A 205 -17.00 -2.67 -5.88
N PRO A 206 -17.08 -3.42 -6.99
CA PRO A 206 -16.79 -4.85 -6.98
C PRO A 206 -15.38 -5.16 -6.49
N ALA A 207 -15.19 -6.37 -5.94
CA ALA A 207 -13.91 -6.82 -5.39
C ALA A 207 -12.75 -6.74 -6.40
N TYR A 208 -13.02 -7.05 -7.67
CA TYR A 208 -12.03 -7.02 -8.75
C TYR A 208 -11.38 -5.64 -8.96
N THR A 209 -12.09 -4.56 -8.62
CA THR A 209 -11.59 -3.19 -8.82
C THR A 209 -10.57 -2.76 -7.77
N GLY A 210 -10.49 -3.47 -6.63
CA GLY A 210 -9.63 -3.10 -5.50
C GLY A 210 -9.93 -1.72 -4.87
N ARG A 211 -11.04 -1.07 -5.22
CA ARG A 211 -11.36 0.30 -4.78
C ARG A 211 -12.10 0.30 -3.43
N ALA A 212 -11.76 1.27 -2.58
CA ALA A 212 -12.44 1.47 -1.31
C ALA A 212 -13.91 1.95 -1.51
N PRO A 213 -14.83 1.62 -0.59
CA PRO A 213 -16.21 2.11 -0.63
C PRO A 213 -16.29 3.64 -0.60
N ILE A 214 -17.13 4.21 -1.47
CA ILE A 214 -17.32 5.65 -1.61
C ILE A 214 -18.54 6.07 -0.78
N PHE A 215 -18.33 6.89 0.24
CA PHE A 215 -19.42 7.44 1.07
C PHE A 215 -20.01 8.70 0.45
N LEU A 216 -21.29 8.65 0.06
CA LEU A 216 -21.98 9.72 -0.65
C LEU A 216 -22.44 10.86 0.27
N THR A 217 -22.56 10.59 1.57
CA THR A 217 -23.15 11.52 2.55
C THR A 217 -22.17 12.59 3.06
N ALA A 218 -20.87 12.39 2.88
CA ALA A 218 -19.85 13.38 3.20
C ALA A 218 -19.68 14.45 2.10
N ALA A 219 -20.14 14.18 0.87
CA ALA A 219 -19.87 15.00 -0.31
C ALA A 219 -20.92 16.10 -0.59
N THR A 220 -22.14 15.98 -0.05
CA THR A 220 -23.21 16.98 -0.26
C THR A 220 -23.22 18.04 0.84
N LYS A 221 -22.50 19.15 0.60
CA LYS A 221 -22.78 20.42 1.31
C LYS A 221 -24.07 21.04 0.73
N PRO A 222 -24.98 21.59 1.55
CA PRO A 222 -26.19 22.21 1.03
C PRO A 222 -25.86 23.49 0.24
N GLY A 223 -26.04 23.45 -1.09
CA GLY A 223 -25.87 24.60 -1.99
C GLY A 223 -24.85 24.44 -3.12
N GLU A 224 -24.23 23.27 -3.27
CA GLU A 224 -23.25 22.97 -4.34
C GLU A 224 -23.89 22.04 -5.40
N ASP A 225 -23.51 22.21 -6.68
CA ASP A 225 -24.02 21.40 -7.79
C ASP A 225 -23.81 19.90 -7.51
N ILE A 226 -24.82 19.07 -7.85
CA ILE A 226 -24.80 17.63 -7.57
C ILE A 226 -23.62 17.00 -8.31
N PRO A 227 -22.57 16.49 -7.63
CA PRO A 227 -21.45 15.87 -8.32
C PRO A 227 -21.90 14.55 -8.97
N THR A 228 -21.51 14.33 -10.22
CA THR A 228 -21.64 13.03 -10.87
C THR A 228 -20.59 12.08 -10.30
N PHE A 229 -21.02 10.96 -9.71
CA PHE A 229 -20.13 9.95 -9.15
C PHE A 229 -19.78 8.91 -10.21
N THR A 230 -18.49 8.78 -10.53
CA THR A 230 -18.01 7.76 -11.47
C THR A 230 -17.70 6.47 -10.72
N VAL A 231 -18.38 5.38 -11.06
CA VAL A 231 -18.27 4.07 -10.40
C VAL A 231 -18.05 2.97 -11.44
N PRO A 232 -17.31 1.90 -11.14
CA PRO A 232 -17.22 0.73 -12.02
C PRO A 232 -18.58 0.05 -12.20
N ALA A 233 -18.74 -0.70 -13.30
CA ALA A 233 -19.88 -1.59 -13.49
C ALA A 233 -20.08 -2.53 -12.29
N ASP A 234 -21.32 -2.96 -12.07
CA ASP A 234 -21.73 -3.87 -11.00
C ASP A 234 -21.41 -3.39 -9.57
N SER A 235 -21.20 -2.08 -9.38
CA SER A 235 -21.05 -1.48 -8.06
C SER A 235 -22.34 -1.59 -7.24
N ALA A 236 -22.22 -2.05 -5.99
CA ALA A 236 -23.36 -2.20 -5.08
C ALA A 236 -23.61 -0.90 -4.31
N ILE A 237 -24.76 -0.27 -4.50
CA ILE A 237 -25.19 0.87 -3.68
C ILE A 237 -25.97 0.40 -2.47
N THR A 238 -25.62 0.92 -1.31
CA THR A 238 -26.37 0.72 -0.07
C THR A 238 -26.81 2.07 0.49
N VAL A 239 -28.12 2.21 0.73
CA VAL A 239 -28.71 3.39 1.37
C VAL A 239 -29.38 2.94 2.66
N ARG A 240 -28.86 3.41 3.80
CA ARG A 240 -29.40 3.16 5.13
C ARG A 240 -30.06 4.42 5.67
N VAL A 241 -31.36 4.35 5.92
CA VAL A 241 -32.14 5.42 6.53
C VAL A 241 -32.40 5.04 7.98
N THR A 242 -31.85 5.79 8.94
CA THR A 242 -31.98 5.54 10.38
C THR A 242 -32.75 6.69 11.04
N GLY A 243 -33.97 6.40 11.49
CA GLY A 243 -34.92 7.42 11.94
C GLY A 243 -35.71 8.00 10.76
N GLY A 244 -36.95 8.42 10.99
CA GLY A 244 -37.91 8.78 9.95
C GLY A 244 -39.32 8.27 10.22
N ALA A 245 -40.23 8.49 9.28
CA ALA A 245 -41.61 8.01 9.35
C ALA A 245 -41.71 6.50 9.04
N GLY A 246 -40.64 5.90 8.48
CA GLY A 246 -40.56 4.47 8.19
C GLY A 246 -41.33 4.08 6.93
N ASP A 247 -41.55 5.04 6.02
CA ASP A 247 -42.30 4.93 4.77
C ASP A 247 -41.50 5.45 3.55
N GLU A 248 -40.18 5.57 3.70
CA GLU A 248 -39.28 6.02 2.65
C GLU A 248 -39.15 4.98 1.51
N THR A 249 -39.02 5.45 0.27
CA THR A 249 -38.87 4.62 -0.94
C THR A 249 -37.67 5.08 -1.76
N LEU A 250 -36.90 4.14 -2.32
CA LEU A 250 -35.76 4.41 -3.21
C LEU A 250 -36.14 4.12 -4.67
N ALA A 251 -35.87 5.06 -5.56
CA ALA A 251 -36.09 4.89 -7.00
C ALA A 251 -34.80 5.12 -7.78
N PHE A 252 -34.48 4.21 -8.70
CA PHE A 252 -33.43 4.35 -9.70
C PHE A 252 -34.06 4.86 -11.00
N LEU A 253 -33.56 5.97 -11.51
CA LEU A 253 -33.95 6.54 -12.80
C LEU A 253 -32.82 6.28 -13.80
N ASP A 254 -33.05 5.47 -14.83
CA ASP A 254 -32.03 5.28 -15.87
C ASP A 254 -31.86 6.54 -16.75
N ALA A 255 -30.79 6.61 -17.53
CA ALA A 255 -30.55 7.70 -18.49
C ALA A 255 -31.64 7.81 -19.58
N ALA A 256 -32.48 6.78 -19.76
CA ALA A 256 -33.61 6.74 -20.71
C ALA A 256 -34.94 7.23 -20.08
N GLY A 257 -34.95 7.57 -18.78
CA GLY A 257 -36.10 8.07 -18.05
C GLY A 257 -37.04 6.99 -17.48
N ASN A 258 -36.64 5.72 -17.48
CA ASN A 258 -37.39 4.65 -16.81
C ASN A 258 -37.08 4.63 -15.32
N GLU A 259 -38.14 4.66 -14.50
CA GLU A 259 -38.05 4.60 -13.04
C GLU A 259 -38.22 3.15 -12.57
N ARG A 260 -37.20 2.58 -11.90
CA ARG A 260 -37.25 1.29 -11.20
C ARG A 260 -37.23 1.53 -9.69
N ALA A 261 -38.23 1.04 -8.98
CA ALA A 261 -38.22 1.08 -7.51
C ALA A 261 -37.27 0.00 -6.97
N ILE A 262 -36.39 0.37 -6.03
CA ILE A 262 -35.55 -0.57 -5.28
C ILE A 262 -36.30 -0.88 -3.99
N GLU A 263 -36.72 -2.13 -3.83
CA GLU A 263 -37.38 -2.59 -2.61
C GLU A 263 -36.40 -2.62 -1.42
N PRO A 264 -36.85 -2.32 -0.20
CA PRO A 264 -35.99 -2.40 0.98
C PRO A 264 -35.57 -3.85 1.24
N ASP A 265 -34.29 -4.05 1.55
CA ASP A 265 -33.78 -5.35 1.96
C ASP A 265 -34.40 -5.68 3.33
N GLY A 266 -35.34 -6.63 3.30
CA GLY A 266 -36.15 -7.00 4.45
C GLY A 266 -35.31 -7.79 5.44
N GLY A 267 -34.75 -7.11 6.44
CA GLY A 267 -34.20 -7.77 7.62
C GLY A 267 -35.26 -8.67 8.29
N GLY A 268 -35.16 -9.98 8.06
CA GLY A 268 -35.74 -11.03 8.92
C GLY A 268 -37.04 -11.69 8.43
N LYS A 269 -36.95 -12.53 7.39
CA LYS A 269 -37.75 -13.77 7.28
C LYS A 269 -36.87 -14.95 6.88
N ALA A 270 -35.86 -15.23 7.70
CA ALA A 270 -35.21 -16.54 7.76
C ALA A 270 -34.90 -16.81 9.23
N ASP A 271 -35.18 -18.03 9.67
CA ASP A 271 -34.89 -18.62 10.98
C ASP A 271 -35.75 -18.16 12.17
N ALA A 272 -37.04 -18.49 12.10
CA ALA A 272 -37.87 -18.69 13.28
C ALA A 272 -37.89 -20.18 13.69
N GLU A 273 -36.73 -20.74 14.06
CA GLU A 273 -36.71 -21.93 14.90
C GLU A 273 -35.47 -21.92 15.81
N LYS A 274 -35.76 -21.80 17.11
CA LYS A 274 -34.86 -21.85 18.29
C LYS A 274 -33.99 -20.62 18.59
N ALA A 275 -34.54 -19.74 19.44
CA ALA A 275 -33.82 -19.21 20.59
C ALA A 275 -34.83 -18.81 21.67
N ASP A 276 -34.90 -19.63 22.73
CA ASP A 276 -35.68 -19.33 23.93
C ASP A 276 -34.94 -18.30 24.82
N ALA A 277 -35.74 -17.35 25.32
CA ALA A 277 -35.60 -16.60 26.58
C ALA A 277 -34.47 -15.57 26.76
N ALA A 278 -34.77 -14.30 26.45
CA ALA A 278 -34.60 -13.15 27.37
C ALA A 278 -35.40 -11.92 26.84
N PRO A 279 -36.19 -11.20 27.66
CA PRO A 279 -36.91 -10.02 27.20
C PRO A 279 -35.99 -8.79 27.28
N ALA A 280 -35.27 -8.50 26.20
CA ALA A 280 -34.64 -7.20 26.01
C ALA A 280 -35.66 -6.25 25.36
N ALA A 281 -35.89 -5.10 26.00
CA ALA A 281 -36.75 -4.04 25.51
C ALA A 281 -36.24 -3.51 24.15
N ALA A 282 -36.91 -3.90 23.06
CA ALA A 282 -36.71 -3.32 21.74
C ALA A 282 -37.56 -2.05 21.58
N THR A 283 -37.00 -0.90 21.93
CA THR A 283 -37.36 0.36 21.26
C THR A 283 -36.75 0.33 19.86
N GLY A 284 -37.50 -0.18 18.89
CA GLY A 284 -37.09 -0.28 17.49
C GLY A 284 -36.77 1.10 16.91
N SER A 285 -35.49 1.32 16.61
CA SER A 285 -35.07 2.27 15.60
C SER A 285 -35.59 1.75 14.26
N ASN A 286 -36.49 2.50 13.60
CA ASN A 286 -36.91 2.24 12.22
C ASN A 286 -35.70 2.51 11.31
N ALA A 287 -34.81 1.53 11.18
CA ALA A 287 -33.72 1.55 10.22
C ALA A 287 -34.16 0.73 8.99
N ARG A 288 -34.20 1.36 7.82
CA ARG A 288 -34.42 0.68 6.53
C ARG A 288 -33.14 0.72 5.71
N GLN A 289 -32.81 -0.41 5.10
CA GLN A 289 -31.67 -0.55 4.20
C GLN A 289 -32.19 -0.89 2.80
N PHE A 290 -31.66 -0.21 1.80
CA PHE A 290 -31.89 -0.49 0.40
C PHE A 290 -30.56 -0.90 -0.22
N ALA A 291 -30.56 -1.98 -1.00
CA ALA A 291 -29.40 -2.44 -1.74
C ALA A 291 -29.77 -2.60 -3.21
N GLY A 292 -28.90 -2.13 -4.11
CA GLY A 292 -29.09 -2.26 -5.56
C GLY A 292 -27.75 -2.32 -6.28
N MET A 293 -27.74 -2.88 -7.49
CA MET A 293 -26.57 -2.93 -8.37
C MET A 293 -26.66 -1.81 -9.41
N LEU A 294 -25.54 -1.13 -9.66
CA LEU A 294 -25.42 -0.12 -10.72
C LEU A 294 -24.78 -0.74 -11.96
N THR A 295 -25.61 -1.12 -12.94
CA THR A 295 -25.17 -1.59 -14.27
C THR A 295 -25.10 -0.46 -15.29
N ASP A 296 -25.98 0.54 -15.18
CA ASP A 296 -26.18 1.58 -16.17
C ASP A 296 -26.07 2.98 -15.57
N ASN A 297 -25.79 3.98 -16.42
CA ASN A 297 -25.84 5.38 -16.04
C ASN A 297 -27.25 5.75 -15.56
N GLY A 298 -27.35 6.43 -14.42
CA GLY A 298 -28.63 6.78 -13.84
C GLY A 298 -28.57 7.60 -12.57
N THR A 299 -29.74 8.06 -12.13
CA THR A 299 -29.92 8.88 -10.94
C THR A 299 -30.74 8.12 -9.91
N ILE A 300 -30.22 7.97 -8.70
CA ILE A 300 -30.93 7.36 -7.58
C ILE A 300 -31.53 8.47 -6.74
N ALA A 301 -32.86 8.44 -6.54
CA ALA A 301 -33.60 9.41 -5.73
C ALA A 301 -34.28 8.71 -4.55
N LEU A 302 -33.96 9.17 -3.34
CA LEU A 302 -34.66 8.78 -2.12
C LEU A 302 -35.87 9.70 -1.91
N ARG A 303 -37.07 9.14 -1.82
CA ARG A 303 -38.34 9.89 -1.64
C ARG A 303 -38.98 9.57 -0.28
N SER A 304 -39.56 10.58 0.37
CA SER A 304 -40.40 10.44 1.57
C SER A 304 -41.85 10.11 1.20
N ALA A 305 -42.68 9.60 2.13
CA ALA A 305 -44.10 9.27 1.94
C ALA A 305 -44.95 10.30 1.17
N GLY A 306 -44.61 11.58 1.28
CA GLY A 306 -45.29 12.67 0.58
C GLY A 306 -44.83 12.89 -0.87
N GLY A 307 -44.00 12.01 -1.43
CA GLY A 307 -43.42 12.14 -2.78
C GLY A 307 -42.30 13.17 -2.89
N ARG A 308 -41.89 13.79 -1.79
CA ARG A 308 -40.79 14.77 -1.77
C ARG A 308 -39.45 14.02 -1.82
N ALA A 309 -38.60 14.36 -2.80
CA ALA A 309 -37.23 13.89 -2.85
C ALA A 309 -36.44 14.42 -1.64
N LEU A 310 -35.88 13.51 -0.85
CA LEU A 310 -35.02 13.80 0.29
C LEU A 310 -33.58 14.03 -0.18
N GLN A 311 -33.05 13.12 -1.01
CA GLN A 311 -31.73 13.23 -1.65
C GLN A 311 -31.72 12.54 -3.02
N SER A 312 -30.83 12.97 -3.90
CA SER A 312 -30.60 12.39 -5.23
C SER A 312 -29.11 12.33 -5.56
N TRP A 313 -28.66 11.22 -6.14
CA TRP A 313 -27.28 11.00 -6.56
C TRP A 313 -27.24 10.55 -8.02
N THR A 314 -26.38 11.15 -8.83
CA THR A 314 -26.20 10.81 -10.24
C THR A 314 -24.93 9.99 -10.42
N PHE A 315 -25.01 8.87 -11.13
CA PHE A 315 -23.90 7.94 -11.34
C PHE A 315 -23.55 7.80 -12.83
N SER A 316 -22.24 7.75 -13.09
CA SER A 316 -21.67 7.35 -14.38
C SER A 316 -20.93 6.03 -14.19
N VAL A 317 -21.37 4.99 -14.90
CA VAL A 317 -20.82 3.63 -14.83
C VAL A 317 -19.73 3.45 -15.88
N ILE A 318 -18.55 2.98 -15.47
CA ILE A 318 -17.46 2.58 -16.38
C ILE A 318 -17.62 1.07 -16.69
N PRO A 319 -17.86 0.67 -17.95
CA PRO A 319 -17.89 -0.74 -18.34
C PRO A 319 -16.53 -1.42 -18.14
N ASP A 320 -16.56 -2.69 -17.76
CA ASP A 320 -15.41 -3.57 -17.61
C ASP A 320 -15.07 -4.23 -18.96
N ASN A 321 -13.82 -4.12 -19.43
CA ASN A 321 -13.42 -4.71 -20.71
C ASN A 321 -12.63 -6.00 -20.49
N PRO A 322 -12.74 -6.99 -21.38
CA PRO A 322 -11.98 -8.23 -21.23
C PRO A 322 -10.48 -7.97 -21.37
N PRO A 323 -9.64 -8.73 -20.66
CA PRO A 323 -8.19 -8.58 -20.73
C PRO A 323 -7.70 -8.97 -22.13
N SER A 324 -6.57 -8.38 -22.53
CA SER A 324 -5.88 -8.76 -23.78
C SER A 324 -4.44 -9.14 -23.52
N ILE A 325 -3.95 -10.15 -24.23
CA ILE A 325 -2.59 -10.67 -24.10
C ILE A 325 -1.97 -10.84 -25.49
N ARG A 326 -0.72 -10.40 -25.65
CA ARG A 326 0.03 -10.49 -26.91
C ARG A 326 1.48 -10.88 -26.67
N PHE A 327 2.10 -11.53 -27.65
CA PHE A 327 3.52 -11.81 -27.62
C PHE A 327 4.33 -10.52 -27.85
N ALA A 328 5.29 -10.24 -26.97
CA ALA A 328 6.24 -9.14 -27.12
C ALA A 328 7.47 -9.57 -27.94
N GLY A 329 7.73 -10.88 -28.02
CA GLY A 329 8.80 -11.49 -28.81
C GLY A 329 8.43 -12.89 -29.32
N GLU A 330 9.35 -13.53 -30.02
CA GLU A 330 9.22 -14.96 -30.35
C GLU A 330 9.56 -15.83 -29.13
N PRO A 331 8.88 -16.97 -28.93
CA PRO A 331 9.30 -17.97 -27.95
C PRO A 331 10.74 -18.40 -28.22
N GLN A 332 11.60 -18.31 -27.21
CA GLN A 332 13.02 -18.61 -27.37
C GLN A 332 13.54 -19.52 -26.27
N ARG A 333 14.64 -20.21 -26.58
CA ARG A 333 15.40 -20.99 -25.60
C ARG A 333 16.33 -20.06 -24.84
N ALA A 334 16.15 -19.95 -23.53
CA ALA A 334 17.05 -19.23 -22.64
C ALA A 334 18.44 -19.89 -22.57
N VAL A 335 19.43 -19.18 -22.05
CA VAL A 335 20.82 -19.65 -21.94
C VAL A 335 20.92 -20.93 -21.10
N ASN A 336 20.12 -21.03 -20.03
CA ASN A 336 20.01 -22.21 -19.18
C ASN A 336 19.22 -23.37 -19.84
N GLY A 337 18.71 -23.19 -21.06
CA GLY A 337 17.94 -24.20 -21.80
C GLY A 337 16.43 -24.17 -21.56
N ALA A 338 15.94 -23.33 -20.64
CA ALA A 338 14.52 -23.16 -20.36
C ALA A 338 13.76 -22.48 -21.51
N LEU A 339 12.44 -22.63 -21.53
CA LEU A 339 11.57 -21.87 -22.42
C LEU A 339 11.35 -20.47 -21.84
N GLU A 340 11.74 -19.44 -22.58
CA GLU A 340 11.48 -18.03 -22.26
C GLU A 340 10.35 -17.49 -23.14
N LEU A 341 9.32 -16.94 -22.50
CA LEU A 341 8.21 -16.25 -23.14
C LEU A 341 8.18 -14.79 -22.70
N ALA A 342 8.22 -13.89 -23.68
CA ALA A 342 8.01 -12.46 -23.48
C ALA A 342 6.64 -12.05 -24.03
N TYR A 343 5.80 -11.45 -23.19
CA TYR A 343 4.42 -11.09 -23.53
C TYR A 343 3.99 -9.80 -22.83
N GLU A 344 2.94 -9.20 -23.33
CA GLU A 344 2.30 -8.02 -22.77
C GLU A 344 0.85 -8.33 -22.43
N ILE A 345 0.44 -7.93 -21.23
CA ILE A 345 -0.93 -8.06 -20.74
C ILE A 345 -1.49 -6.65 -20.55
N GLU A 346 -2.62 -6.38 -21.18
CA GLU A 346 -3.37 -5.14 -21.01
C GLU A 346 -4.74 -5.44 -20.41
N ASP A 347 -5.01 -4.83 -19.27
CA ASP A 347 -6.27 -4.91 -18.55
C ASP A 347 -6.50 -3.59 -17.77
N ASP A 348 -7.75 -3.19 -17.58
CA ASP A 348 -8.11 -1.94 -16.90
C ASP A 348 -8.12 -2.05 -15.35
N TYR A 349 -8.31 -3.25 -14.79
CA TYR A 349 -8.28 -3.51 -13.35
C TYR A 349 -7.19 -4.51 -12.88
N GLY A 350 -6.44 -5.07 -13.82
CA GLY A 350 -5.38 -6.06 -13.64
C GLY A 350 -5.86 -7.50 -13.82
N ALA A 351 -5.02 -8.33 -14.43
CA ALA A 351 -5.27 -9.77 -14.59
C ALA A 351 -5.16 -10.53 -13.26
N ALA A 352 -5.97 -11.57 -13.11
CA ALA A 352 -5.99 -12.47 -11.95
C ALA A 352 -5.10 -13.72 -12.16
N SER A 353 -5.13 -14.29 -13.37
CA SER A 353 -4.27 -15.40 -13.77
C SER A 353 -3.93 -15.31 -15.25
N ALA A 354 -2.80 -15.90 -15.65
CA ALA A 354 -2.44 -16.06 -17.04
C ALA A 354 -1.69 -17.38 -17.21
N ASP A 355 -1.95 -18.09 -18.30
CA ASP A 355 -1.46 -19.43 -18.55
C ASP A 355 -1.09 -19.60 -20.03
N ALA A 356 -0.07 -20.39 -20.31
CA ALA A 356 0.33 -20.77 -21.66
C ALA A 356 -0.26 -22.15 -22.01
N LYS A 357 -1.12 -22.19 -23.03
CA LYS A 357 -1.73 -23.43 -23.54
C LYS A 357 -0.94 -23.96 -24.72
N PHE A 358 -0.51 -25.22 -24.61
CA PHE A 358 0.25 -25.92 -25.65
C PHE A 358 -0.61 -26.99 -26.33
N GLU A 359 -0.54 -27.04 -27.66
CA GLU A 359 -1.13 -28.09 -28.47
C GLU A 359 -0.08 -28.67 -29.42
N LEU A 360 -0.03 -29.99 -29.61
CA LEU A 360 0.86 -30.59 -30.60
C LEU A 360 0.42 -30.20 -32.02
N VAL A 361 1.39 -29.93 -32.90
CA VAL A 361 1.10 -29.64 -34.33
C VAL A 361 0.65 -30.91 -35.06
N GLU A 362 1.33 -32.03 -34.80
CA GLU A 362 1.04 -33.33 -35.39
C GLU A 362 0.57 -34.31 -34.32
N GLU A 363 -0.74 -34.46 -34.20
CA GLU A 363 -1.37 -35.47 -33.35
C GLU A 363 -2.00 -36.55 -34.24
N ALA A 364 -1.64 -37.81 -34.02
CA ALA A 364 -2.25 -38.90 -34.78
C ALA A 364 -3.69 -39.12 -34.27
N PRO A 365 -4.69 -39.26 -35.16
CA PRO A 365 -6.11 -39.24 -34.78
C PRO A 365 -6.55 -40.39 -33.87
N ASP A 366 -5.79 -41.49 -33.83
CA ASP A 366 -6.02 -42.65 -32.96
C ASP A 366 -4.92 -42.80 -31.87
N ALA A 367 -4.09 -41.77 -31.64
CA ALA A 367 -3.04 -41.82 -30.63
C ALA A 367 -3.65 -41.90 -29.22
N ARG A 368 -3.00 -42.69 -28.35
CA ARG A 368 -3.31 -42.72 -26.92
C ARG A 368 -2.17 -42.04 -26.14
N PRO A 369 -2.22 -40.71 -25.97
CA PRO A 369 -1.16 -39.97 -25.27
C PRO A 369 -1.13 -40.37 -23.78
N LEU A 370 0.08 -40.62 -23.27
CA LEU A 370 0.28 -40.92 -21.86
C LEU A 370 0.40 -39.66 -21.02
N TYR A 371 0.78 -38.52 -21.59
CA TYR A 371 0.95 -37.26 -20.86
C TYR A 371 0.10 -36.16 -21.48
N GLU A 372 -0.41 -35.26 -20.63
CA GLU A 372 -1.13 -34.06 -21.07
C GLU A 372 -0.15 -32.96 -21.52
N ALA A 373 -0.70 -31.86 -22.02
CA ALA A 373 0.10 -30.68 -22.37
C ALA A 373 0.81 -30.11 -21.13
N PRO A 374 2.04 -29.59 -21.29
CA PRO A 374 2.73 -28.95 -20.16
C PRO A 374 1.96 -27.72 -19.70
N GLU A 375 1.77 -27.58 -18.38
CA GLU A 375 1.20 -26.38 -17.78
C GLU A 375 2.30 -25.34 -17.54
N LEU A 376 2.10 -24.13 -18.05
CA LEU A 376 3.03 -23.01 -17.84
C LEU A 376 2.26 -21.79 -17.32
N PRO A 377 2.15 -21.62 -15.99
CA PRO A 377 1.58 -20.40 -15.43
C PRO A 377 2.49 -19.22 -15.75
N LEU A 378 1.90 -18.15 -16.23
CA LEU A 378 2.57 -16.92 -16.65
C LEU A 378 2.65 -15.95 -15.48
N THR A 379 3.80 -15.29 -15.33
CA THR A 379 4.00 -14.23 -14.36
C THR A 379 3.18 -13.01 -14.75
N LEU A 380 2.41 -12.48 -13.81
CA LEU A 380 1.57 -11.31 -14.03
C LEU A 380 2.36 -10.01 -13.77
N PRO A 381 2.19 -8.97 -14.62
CA PRO A 381 2.69 -7.64 -14.32
C PRO A 381 2.14 -7.12 -12.98
N ARG A 382 2.92 -6.31 -12.27
CA ARG A 382 2.49 -5.72 -11.00
C ARG A 382 1.30 -4.78 -11.25
N ARG A 383 0.20 -4.95 -10.51
CA ARG A 383 -1.00 -4.10 -10.64
C ARG A 383 -0.64 -2.61 -10.51
N GLY A 384 -0.95 -1.82 -11.53
CA GLY A 384 -0.68 -0.39 -11.58
C GLY A 384 0.75 0.02 -11.99
N SER A 385 1.61 -0.92 -12.43
CA SER A 385 2.87 -0.54 -13.07
C SER A 385 2.64 -0.06 -14.50
N ASP A 386 3.38 0.97 -14.93
CA ASP A 386 3.35 1.43 -16.33
C ASP A 386 3.89 0.36 -17.30
N SER A 387 4.70 -0.59 -16.81
CA SER A 387 5.18 -1.72 -17.61
C SER A 387 4.10 -2.79 -17.76
N LYS A 388 3.59 -2.92 -18.98
CA LYS A 388 2.66 -3.98 -19.39
C LYS A 388 3.36 -5.28 -19.83
N ALA A 389 4.69 -5.22 -20.00
CA ALA A 389 5.52 -6.34 -20.42
C ALA A 389 5.92 -7.22 -19.24
N ALA A 390 5.79 -8.52 -19.41
CA ALA A 390 6.27 -9.54 -18.48
C ALA A 390 7.07 -10.61 -19.24
N LYS A 391 7.94 -11.28 -18.51
CA LYS A 391 8.71 -12.41 -19.00
C LYS A 391 8.54 -13.57 -18.03
N THR A 392 8.35 -14.77 -18.58
CA THR A 392 8.34 -16.02 -17.82
C THR A 392 9.35 -16.97 -18.42
N SER A 393 10.22 -17.52 -17.58
CA SER A 393 11.18 -18.56 -17.94
C SER A 393 10.91 -19.81 -17.13
N ARG A 394 10.74 -20.96 -17.79
CA ARG A 394 10.49 -22.24 -17.14
C ARG A 394 11.18 -23.37 -17.89
N ASP A 395 11.84 -24.24 -17.14
CA ASP A 395 12.42 -25.45 -17.71
C ASP A 395 11.32 -26.47 -18.03
N LEU A 396 11.20 -26.80 -19.31
CA LEU A 396 10.30 -27.84 -19.85
C LEU A 396 11.09 -28.94 -20.57
N THR A 397 12.43 -28.96 -20.44
CA THR A 397 13.31 -29.88 -21.18
C THR A 397 13.15 -31.33 -20.74
N GLU A 398 12.68 -31.58 -19.51
CA GLU A 398 12.37 -32.93 -19.02
C GLU A 398 11.02 -33.44 -19.55
N HIS A 399 10.12 -32.57 -19.99
CA HIS A 399 8.79 -32.96 -20.44
C HIS A 399 8.86 -33.86 -21.69
N PRO A 400 8.02 -34.89 -21.85
CA PRO A 400 8.07 -35.78 -23.02
C PRO A 400 7.82 -35.11 -24.38
N TRP A 401 7.24 -33.90 -24.37
CA TRP A 401 7.00 -33.09 -25.57
C TRP A 401 8.20 -32.20 -25.96
N ALA A 402 9.27 -32.17 -25.16
CA ALA A 402 10.50 -31.47 -25.50
C ALA A 402 11.01 -31.91 -26.88
N GLY A 403 11.48 -30.96 -27.70
CA GLY A 403 11.99 -31.23 -29.05
C GLY A 403 10.93 -31.35 -30.14
N ARG A 404 9.64 -31.24 -29.80
CA ARG A 404 8.52 -31.33 -30.76
C ARG A 404 7.98 -29.95 -31.13
N GLU A 405 7.37 -29.86 -32.31
CA GLU A 405 6.63 -28.68 -32.73
C GLU A 405 5.28 -28.58 -32.02
N VAL A 406 5.05 -27.44 -31.37
CA VAL A 406 3.82 -27.12 -30.64
C VAL A 406 3.24 -25.79 -31.08
N ARG A 407 1.92 -25.69 -31.02
CA ARG A 407 1.14 -24.45 -31.10
C ARG A 407 0.94 -23.92 -29.69
N LEU A 408 1.34 -22.68 -29.46
CA LEU A 408 1.23 -21.98 -28.19
C LEU A 408 0.22 -20.85 -28.30
N THR A 409 -0.74 -20.83 -27.39
CA THR A 409 -1.71 -19.75 -27.21
C THR A 409 -1.64 -19.30 -25.75
N LEU A 410 -1.47 -18.00 -25.52
CA LEU A 410 -1.51 -17.43 -24.18
C LEU A 410 -2.96 -17.10 -23.83
N GLU A 411 -3.37 -17.41 -22.61
CA GLU A 411 -4.69 -17.10 -22.07
C GLU A 411 -4.54 -16.29 -20.79
N VAL A 412 -5.35 -15.25 -20.64
CA VAL A 412 -5.38 -14.40 -19.45
C VAL A 412 -6.81 -14.31 -18.95
N THR A 413 -6.99 -14.37 -17.63
CA THR A 413 -8.28 -14.23 -16.95
C THR A 413 -8.21 -13.06 -15.99
N ASP A 414 -9.20 -12.17 -16.04
CA ASP A 414 -9.33 -11.06 -15.09
C ASP A 414 -10.02 -11.48 -13.78
N ASP A 415 -10.09 -10.58 -12.81
CA ASP A 415 -10.77 -10.81 -11.53
C ASP A 415 -12.31 -10.85 -11.66
N ALA A 416 -12.88 -10.42 -12.80
CA ALA A 416 -14.30 -10.50 -13.14
C ALA A 416 -14.69 -11.83 -13.83
N GLY A 417 -13.70 -12.67 -14.17
CA GLY A 417 -13.87 -13.95 -14.86
C GLY A 417 -13.94 -13.86 -16.39
N GLN A 418 -13.61 -12.70 -16.99
CA GLN A 418 -13.48 -12.55 -18.43
C GLN A 418 -12.11 -13.07 -18.89
N THR A 419 -12.08 -13.66 -20.09
CA THR A 419 -10.87 -14.31 -20.63
C THR A 419 -10.44 -13.67 -21.94
N GLY A 420 -9.13 -13.42 -22.07
CA GLY A 420 -8.48 -12.97 -23.31
C GLY A 420 -7.51 -14.02 -23.83
N GLN A 421 -7.38 -14.14 -25.15
CA GLN A 421 -6.44 -15.06 -25.80
C GLN A 421 -5.52 -14.32 -26.78
N SER A 422 -4.28 -14.78 -26.90
CA SER A 422 -3.31 -14.26 -27.86
C SER A 422 -3.49 -14.87 -29.27
N GLU A 423 -2.71 -14.37 -30.22
CA GLU A 423 -2.43 -15.13 -31.45
C GLU A 423 -1.75 -16.48 -31.12
N THR A 424 -1.92 -17.48 -31.98
CA THR A 424 -1.26 -18.79 -31.82
C THR A 424 0.08 -18.78 -32.56
N LYS A 425 1.19 -19.06 -31.85
CA LYS A 425 2.52 -19.21 -32.44
C LYS A 425 2.95 -20.67 -32.49
N THR A 426 3.63 -21.06 -33.57
CA THR A 426 4.16 -22.42 -33.74
C THR A 426 5.68 -22.40 -33.59
N PHE A 427 6.23 -23.23 -32.71
CA PHE A 427 7.68 -23.36 -32.51
C PHE A 427 8.03 -24.74 -31.95
N THR A 428 9.33 -25.07 -31.95
CA THR A 428 9.84 -26.30 -31.35
C THR A 428 10.15 -26.10 -29.88
N LEU A 429 9.58 -26.92 -29.00
CA LEU A 429 9.87 -26.89 -27.57
C LEU A 429 11.37 -27.12 -27.32
N PRO A 430 12.03 -26.32 -26.46
CA PRO A 430 13.39 -26.58 -26.05
C PRO A 430 13.54 -28.00 -25.47
N GLU A 431 14.60 -28.70 -25.90
CA GLU A 431 14.97 -30.00 -25.36
C GLU A 431 16.37 -29.98 -24.76
N ARG A 432 16.61 -30.95 -23.86
CA ARG A 432 17.94 -31.21 -23.35
C ARG A 432 18.79 -31.84 -24.47
N PRO A 433 19.94 -31.25 -24.83
CA PRO A 433 20.83 -31.87 -25.81
C PRO A 433 21.48 -33.11 -25.18
N PHE A 434 21.34 -34.25 -25.86
CA PHE A 434 22.13 -35.45 -25.59
C PHE A 434 23.29 -35.48 -26.58
N THR A 435 24.47 -35.95 -26.18
CA THR A 435 25.63 -36.13 -27.06
C THR A 435 25.86 -37.59 -27.39
N ASN A 436 25.57 -38.49 -26.45
CA ASN A 436 25.73 -39.92 -26.64
C ASN A 436 24.65 -40.48 -27.59
N PRO A 437 25.03 -41.17 -28.69
CA PRO A 437 24.07 -41.73 -29.65
C PRO A 437 23.10 -42.74 -29.04
N LEU A 438 23.55 -43.53 -28.06
CA LEU A 438 22.71 -44.50 -27.34
C LEU A 438 21.69 -43.78 -26.45
N ALA A 439 22.10 -42.74 -25.74
CA ALA A 439 21.18 -41.93 -24.92
C ALA A 439 20.11 -41.27 -25.80
N LYS A 440 20.49 -40.71 -26.96
CA LYS A 440 19.54 -40.18 -27.96
C LYS A 440 18.51 -41.21 -28.39
N ALA A 441 18.95 -42.44 -28.72
CA ALA A 441 18.05 -43.51 -29.15
C ALA A 441 17.02 -43.86 -28.05
N VAL A 442 17.46 -43.92 -26.79
CA VAL A 442 16.59 -44.17 -25.63
C VAL A 442 15.58 -43.03 -25.42
N VAL A 443 16.01 -41.78 -25.55
CA VAL A 443 15.12 -40.60 -25.41
C VAL A 443 14.10 -40.53 -26.55
N GLU A 444 14.48 -40.90 -27.77
CA GLU A 444 13.55 -41.01 -28.89
C GLU A 444 12.46 -42.06 -28.59
N GLN A 445 12.85 -43.22 -28.06
CA GLN A 445 11.91 -44.26 -27.65
C GLN A 445 10.99 -43.81 -26.51
N ARG A 446 11.53 -43.06 -25.55
CA ARG A 446 10.75 -42.43 -24.48
C ARG A 446 9.68 -41.49 -25.04
N SER A 447 10.06 -40.59 -25.95
CA SER A 447 9.13 -39.61 -26.54
C SER A 447 8.04 -40.29 -27.35
N GLU A 448 8.38 -41.31 -28.14
CA GLU A 448 7.41 -42.06 -28.94
C GLU A 448 6.40 -42.80 -28.05
N LEU A 449 6.86 -43.46 -26.97
CA LEU A 449 5.99 -44.15 -26.02
C LEU A 449 5.07 -43.17 -25.26
N ALA A 450 5.60 -42.02 -24.84
CA ALA A 450 4.84 -41.01 -24.12
C ALA A 450 3.73 -40.37 -24.96
N ARG A 451 3.98 -40.20 -26.27
CA ARG A 451 3.02 -39.64 -27.22
C ARG A 451 1.92 -40.62 -27.61
N ASP A 452 2.25 -41.89 -27.75
CA ASP A 452 1.28 -42.90 -28.15
C ASP A 452 1.58 -44.26 -27.50
N ALA A 453 0.78 -44.60 -26.50
CA ALA A 453 0.85 -45.89 -25.82
C ALA A 453 0.66 -47.09 -26.78
N ASN A 454 0.00 -46.89 -27.93
CA ASN A 454 -0.17 -47.95 -28.93
C ASN A 454 1.16 -48.33 -29.60
N GLN A 455 2.18 -47.47 -29.54
CA GLN A 455 3.51 -47.74 -30.08
C GLN A 455 4.37 -48.64 -29.19
N LYS A 456 3.84 -49.14 -28.06
CA LYS A 456 4.52 -50.09 -27.16
C LYS A 456 5.28 -51.19 -27.90
N GLY A 457 4.63 -51.86 -28.86
CA GLY A 457 5.24 -52.97 -29.60
C GLY A 457 6.46 -52.55 -30.43
N ARG A 458 6.39 -51.38 -31.08
CA ARG A 458 7.49 -50.82 -31.87
C ARG A 458 8.65 -50.39 -30.98
N VAL A 459 8.35 -49.75 -29.85
CA VAL A 459 9.36 -49.33 -28.87
C VAL A 459 10.09 -50.54 -28.29
N MET A 460 9.36 -51.62 -27.96
CA MET A 460 9.98 -52.87 -27.51
C MET A 460 10.95 -53.44 -28.56
N GLU A 461 10.53 -53.54 -29.82
CA GLU A 461 11.39 -54.04 -30.91
C GLU A 461 12.65 -53.18 -31.08
N LEU A 462 12.53 -51.85 -31.00
CA LEU A 462 13.68 -50.95 -31.11
C LEU A 462 14.62 -51.06 -29.90
N LEU A 463 14.11 -51.21 -28.68
CA LEU A 463 14.94 -51.48 -27.51
C LEU A 463 15.64 -52.84 -27.62
N GLU A 464 14.98 -53.88 -28.14
CA GLU A 464 15.58 -55.19 -28.38
C GLU A 464 16.73 -55.10 -29.40
N VAL A 465 16.54 -54.35 -30.49
CA VAL A 465 17.58 -54.11 -31.50
C VAL A 465 18.82 -53.44 -30.90
N LEU A 466 18.65 -52.46 -30.00
CA LEU A 466 19.77 -51.83 -29.30
C LEU A 466 20.56 -52.82 -28.44
N THR A 467 19.95 -53.92 -28.01
CA THR A 467 20.56 -54.94 -27.15
C THR A 467 21.08 -56.17 -27.89
N LEU A 468 20.94 -56.23 -29.22
CA LEU A 468 21.25 -57.42 -30.02
C LEU A 468 22.74 -57.79 -30.02
N TRP A 469 23.62 -56.78 -30.04
CA TRP A 469 25.09 -56.94 -30.04
C TRP A 469 25.71 -56.20 -28.85
N PRO A 470 25.57 -56.72 -27.63
CA PRO A 470 25.88 -55.97 -26.41
C PRO A 470 27.38 -55.63 -26.29
N GLU A 471 28.26 -56.52 -26.74
CA GLU A 471 29.72 -56.32 -26.68
C GLU A 471 30.22 -55.22 -27.65
N GLU A 472 29.48 -54.93 -28.72
CA GLU A 472 29.82 -53.88 -29.70
C GLU A 472 29.10 -52.56 -29.42
N THR A 473 27.92 -52.61 -28.80
CA THR A 473 27.04 -51.43 -28.62
C THR A 473 27.28 -50.71 -27.29
N PHE A 474 27.70 -51.43 -26.24
CA PHE A 474 27.84 -50.86 -24.89
C PHE A 474 29.28 -50.95 -24.38
N GLU A 475 29.84 -49.81 -24.00
CA GLU A 475 31.12 -49.78 -23.26
C GLU A 475 30.95 -50.22 -21.80
N ASN A 476 29.80 -49.91 -21.21
CA ASN A 476 29.44 -50.26 -19.84
C ASN A 476 28.24 -51.21 -19.80
N MET A 477 28.45 -52.43 -19.30
CA MET A 477 27.42 -53.46 -19.22
C MET A 477 26.27 -53.11 -18.26
N ALA A 478 26.46 -52.14 -17.36
CA ALA A 478 25.37 -51.60 -16.54
C ALA A 478 24.29 -50.90 -17.40
N HIS A 479 24.69 -50.21 -18.47
CA HIS A 479 23.76 -49.55 -19.40
C HIS A 479 22.92 -50.60 -20.16
N PHE A 480 23.55 -51.69 -20.59
CA PHE A 480 22.86 -52.85 -21.19
C PHE A 480 21.81 -53.41 -20.24
N LEU A 481 22.17 -53.67 -18.97
CA LEU A 481 21.22 -54.16 -17.97
C LEU A 481 20.08 -53.17 -17.71
N GLY A 482 20.35 -51.86 -17.76
CA GLY A 482 19.35 -50.81 -17.65
C GLY A 482 18.32 -50.88 -18.79
N ILE A 483 18.77 -50.92 -20.04
CA ILE A 483 17.88 -51.04 -21.20
C ILE A 483 17.10 -52.36 -21.18
N GLN A 484 17.74 -53.48 -20.80
CA GLN A 484 17.06 -54.77 -20.72
C GLN A 484 16.00 -54.82 -19.60
N SER A 485 16.27 -54.13 -18.48
CA SER A 485 15.29 -53.90 -17.41
C SER A 485 14.12 -53.08 -17.92
N ALA A 486 14.36 -52.00 -18.68
CA ALA A 486 13.30 -51.17 -19.27
C ALA A 486 12.45 -51.97 -20.26
N HIS A 487 13.08 -52.77 -21.13
CA HIS A 487 12.37 -53.67 -22.04
C HIS A 487 11.46 -54.66 -21.28
N SER A 488 11.97 -55.29 -20.22
CA SER A 488 11.20 -56.25 -19.41
C SER A 488 10.02 -55.58 -18.69
N ARG A 489 10.23 -54.36 -18.17
CA ARG A 489 9.16 -53.55 -17.55
C ARG A 489 8.10 -53.16 -18.58
N LEU A 490 8.53 -52.74 -19.77
CA LEU A 490 7.63 -52.41 -20.88
C LEU A 490 6.78 -53.61 -21.28
N ASP A 491 7.37 -54.81 -21.41
CA ASP A 491 6.64 -56.05 -21.72
C ASP A 491 5.52 -56.32 -20.69
N MET A 492 5.85 -56.24 -19.40
CA MET A 492 4.92 -56.46 -18.30
C MET A 492 3.87 -55.34 -18.13
N ALA A 493 4.13 -54.13 -18.62
CA ALA A 493 3.25 -52.98 -18.45
C ALA A 493 1.93 -53.16 -19.23
N GLY A 494 0.81 -53.26 -18.51
CA GLY A 494 -0.53 -53.42 -19.07
C GLY A 494 -1.46 -52.21 -18.85
N THR A 495 -1.07 -51.26 -18.01
CA THR A 495 -1.84 -50.04 -17.70
C THR A 495 -1.07 -48.78 -18.07
N ASP A 496 -1.77 -47.65 -18.22
CA ASP A 496 -1.13 -46.37 -18.59
C ASP A 496 -0.17 -45.89 -17.51
N ASP A 497 -0.50 -46.08 -16.23
CA ASP A 497 0.39 -45.76 -15.12
C ASP A 497 1.72 -46.54 -15.21
N GLN A 498 1.66 -47.84 -15.53
CA GLN A 498 2.86 -48.66 -15.69
C GLN A 498 3.68 -48.24 -16.91
N LEU A 499 3.04 -47.74 -17.97
CA LEU A 499 3.74 -47.21 -19.14
C LEU A 499 4.40 -45.87 -18.81
N ARG A 500 3.76 -44.99 -18.02
CA ARG A 500 4.37 -43.76 -17.50
C ARG A 500 5.61 -44.08 -16.65
N ASP A 501 5.54 -45.06 -15.76
CA ASP A 501 6.70 -45.52 -14.98
C ASP A 501 7.88 -45.94 -15.89
N VAL A 502 7.59 -46.58 -17.03
CA VAL A 502 8.62 -46.95 -18.02
C VAL A 502 9.18 -45.73 -18.73
N VAL A 503 8.32 -44.77 -19.12
CA VAL A 503 8.75 -43.49 -19.74
C VAL A 503 9.71 -42.74 -18.81
N ASP A 504 9.38 -42.67 -17.52
CA ASP A 504 10.23 -42.02 -16.51
C ASP A 504 11.54 -42.81 -16.31
N TYR A 505 11.49 -44.13 -16.29
CA TYR A 505 12.69 -44.96 -16.17
C TYR A 505 13.62 -44.87 -17.39
N LEU A 506 13.07 -44.76 -18.61
CA LEU A 506 13.86 -44.52 -19.82
C LEU A 506 14.60 -43.18 -19.77
N TRP A 507 14.00 -42.16 -19.16
CA TRP A 507 14.68 -40.87 -18.90
C TRP A 507 15.88 -41.04 -17.98
N GLU A 508 15.70 -41.72 -16.84
CA GLU A 508 16.80 -41.99 -15.91
C GLU A 508 17.93 -42.79 -16.56
N ILE A 509 17.60 -43.79 -17.38
CA ILE A 509 18.60 -44.55 -18.14
C ILE A 509 19.35 -43.66 -19.12
N ALA A 510 18.65 -42.81 -19.88
CA ALA A 510 19.29 -41.89 -20.82
C ALA A 510 20.25 -40.93 -20.11
N LEU A 511 19.85 -40.37 -18.97
CA LEU A 511 20.72 -39.52 -18.15
C LEU A 511 21.95 -40.29 -17.65
N ASN A 512 21.77 -41.51 -17.14
CA ASN A 512 22.87 -42.34 -16.68
C ASN A 512 23.82 -42.76 -17.80
N ILE A 513 23.32 -42.97 -19.02
CA ILE A 513 24.14 -43.28 -20.20
C ILE A 513 24.94 -42.04 -20.62
N GLU A 514 24.29 -40.87 -20.69
CA GLU A 514 24.94 -39.60 -21.03
C GLU A 514 26.04 -39.23 -20.02
N ASP A 515 25.76 -39.40 -18.73
CA ASP A 515 26.72 -39.17 -17.66
C ASP A 515 27.72 -40.34 -17.51
N GLY A 516 27.43 -41.49 -18.10
CA GLY A 516 28.20 -42.73 -17.96
C GLY A 516 29.61 -42.65 -18.52
N ASP A 517 29.82 -41.78 -19.53
CA ASP A 517 31.11 -41.55 -20.18
C ASP A 517 32.01 -40.57 -19.40
N LEU A 518 31.46 -39.90 -18.38
CA LEU A 518 32.18 -38.90 -17.58
C LEU A 518 33.08 -39.59 -16.53
N SER A 519 34.30 -39.08 -16.34
CA SER A 519 35.17 -39.55 -15.25
C SER A 519 34.61 -39.17 -13.87
N ALA A 520 35.10 -39.80 -12.80
CA ALA A 520 34.67 -39.46 -11.44
C ALA A 520 34.97 -37.98 -11.11
N ALA A 521 36.11 -37.45 -11.59
CA ALA A 521 36.46 -36.04 -11.44
C ALA A 521 35.51 -35.12 -12.23
N GLU A 522 35.15 -35.51 -13.46
CA GLU A 522 34.26 -34.75 -14.32
C GLU A 522 32.83 -34.68 -13.78
N LYS A 523 32.30 -35.79 -13.24
CA LYS A 523 31.01 -35.82 -12.54
C LYS A 523 31.01 -34.89 -11.34
N ARG A 524 32.08 -34.95 -10.53
CA ARG A 524 32.24 -34.10 -9.34
C ARG A 524 32.29 -32.62 -9.72
N LEU A 525 32.98 -32.29 -10.81
CA LEU A 525 33.06 -30.92 -11.33
C LEU A 525 31.69 -30.40 -11.76
N ARG A 526 30.94 -31.17 -12.56
CA ARG A 526 29.58 -30.78 -12.97
C ARG A 526 28.64 -30.63 -11.78
N GLN A 527 28.70 -31.55 -10.81
CA GLN A 527 27.90 -31.46 -9.59
C GLN A 527 28.22 -30.18 -8.79
N ALA A 528 29.51 -29.84 -8.64
CA ALA A 528 29.92 -28.63 -7.95
C ALA A 528 29.48 -27.36 -8.71
N GLN A 529 29.59 -27.34 -10.04
CA GLN A 529 29.10 -26.24 -10.88
C GLN A 529 27.59 -26.04 -10.73
N GLN A 530 26.83 -27.13 -10.79
CA GLN A 530 25.37 -27.07 -10.70
C GLN A 530 24.89 -26.71 -9.30
N ALA A 531 25.48 -27.28 -8.24
CA ALA A 531 25.15 -26.92 -6.87
C ALA A 531 25.43 -25.43 -6.57
N LEU A 532 26.50 -24.88 -7.13
CA LEU A 532 26.79 -23.45 -7.06
C LEU A 532 25.73 -22.62 -7.81
N ARG A 533 25.36 -23.00 -9.04
CA ARG A 533 24.31 -22.33 -9.82
C ARG A 533 22.98 -22.30 -9.07
N ASP A 534 22.53 -23.46 -8.57
CA ASP A 534 21.28 -23.57 -7.80
C ASP A 534 21.32 -22.72 -6.52
N ALA A 535 22.49 -22.58 -5.89
CA ALA A 535 22.67 -21.73 -4.72
C ALA A 535 22.62 -20.24 -5.08
N LEU A 536 23.15 -19.84 -6.24
CA LEU A 536 23.05 -18.47 -6.76
C LEU A 536 21.59 -18.13 -7.10
N GLU A 537 20.88 -19.00 -7.82
CA GLU A 537 19.48 -18.81 -8.21
C GLU A 537 18.54 -18.66 -6.99
N ARG A 538 18.71 -19.52 -5.98
CA ARG A 538 17.93 -19.45 -4.72
C ARG A 538 18.40 -18.35 -3.77
N GLY A 539 19.52 -17.70 -4.09
CA GLY A 539 20.07 -16.64 -3.29
C GLY A 539 20.60 -17.04 -1.92
N ALA A 540 21.35 -18.14 -1.88
CA ALA A 540 21.96 -18.73 -0.70
C ALA A 540 22.85 -17.74 0.10
N SER A 541 23.10 -18.10 1.37
CA SER A 541 23.97 -17.32 2.27
C SER A 541 25.43 -17.34 1.81
N GLU A 542 26.20 -16.30 2.16
CA GLU A 542 27.65 -16.20 1.84
C GLU A 542 28.43 -17.45 2.31
N GLU A 543 28.08 -18.02 3.46
CA GLU A 543 28.72 -19.23 4.00
C GLU A 543 28.48 -20.49 3.13
N GLU A 544 27.30 -20.59 2.51
CA GLU A 544 26.95 -21.68 1.60
C GLU A 544 27.67 -21.52 0.26
N ILE A 545 27.75 -20.29 -0.26
CA ILE A 545 28.48 -19.95 -1.48
C ILE A 545 29.97 -20.24 -1.30
N ASP A 546 30.58 -19.86 -0.17
CA ASP A 546 32.00 -20.12 0.13
C ASP A 546 32.32 -21.62 0.11
N ARG A 547 31.43 -22.43 0.69
CA ARG A 547 31.58 -23.88 0.72
C ARG A 547 31.50 -24.48 -0.68
N LEU A 548 30.54 -24.05 -1.50
CA LEU A 548 30.35 -24.53 -2.85
C LEU A 548 31.48 -24.09 -3.79
N MET A 549 32.00 -22.87 -3.61
CA MET A 549 33.19 -22.39 -4.34
C MET A 549 34.44 -23.19 -3.99
N ALA A 550 34.63 -23.56 -2.73
CA ALA A 550 35.72 -24.45 -2.33
C ALA A 550 35.59 -25.83 -2.99
N GLU A 551 34.37 -26.39 -3.01
CA GLU A 551 34.10 -27.68 -3.65
C GLU A 551 34.32 -27.63 -5.18
N LEU A 552 33.97 -26.52 -5.83
CA LEU A 552 34.23 -26.27 -7.25
C LEU A 552 35.72 -26.19 -7.56
N ARG A 553 36.51 -25.47 -6.74
CA ARG A 553 37.98 -25.41 -6.87
C ARG A 553 38.61 -26.79 -6.76
N ASP A 554 38.22 -27.56 -5.74
CA ASP A 554 38.73 -28.91 -5.50
C ASP A 554 38.39 -29.84 -6.68
N ALA A 555 37.14 -29.80 -7.17
CA ALA A 555 36.71 -30.63 -8.29
C ALA A 555 37.41 -30.24 -9.61
N MET A 556 37.68 -28.95 -9.82
CA MET A 556 38.41 -28.46 -10.99
C MET A 556 39.87 -28.95 -11.00
N GLN A 557 40.56 -28.88 -9.86
CA GLN A 557 41.94 -29.36 -9.75
C GLN A 557 42.03 -30.87 -10.03
N GLU A 558 41.08 -31.64 -9.51
CA GLU A 558 40.99 -33.08 -9.76
C GLU A 558 40.75 -33.38 -11.25
N PHE A 559 39.84 -32.63 -11.89
CA PHE A 559 39.58 -32.75 -13.32
C PHE A 559 40.83 -32.44 -14.16
N LEU A 560 41.52 -31.33 -13.89
CA LEU A 560 42.72 -30.93 -14.63
C LEU A 560 43.84 -31.98 -14.50
N ARG A 561 43.97 -32.59 -13.32
CA ARG A 561 44.92 -33.68 -13.09
C ARG A 561 44.60 -34.91 -13.95
N GLU A 562 43.36 -35.40 -13.90
CA GLU A 562 42.94 -36.54 -14.73
C GLU A 562 43.03 -36.23 -16.24
N PHE A 563 42.68 -35.00 -16.62
CA PHE A 563 42.78 -34.54 -18.01
C PHE A 563 44.24 -34.55 -18.49
N ALA A 564 45.17 -34.03 -17.68
CA ALA A 564 46.60 -34.04 -18.00
C ALA A 564 47.16 -35.47 -18.08
N GLU A 565 46.75 -36.37 -17.19
CA GLU A 565 47.13 -37.78 -17.22
C GLU A 565 46.62 -38.49 -18.50
N ARG A 566 45.36 -38.25 -18.91
CA ARG A 566 44.80 -38.75 -20.16
C ARG A 566 45.50 -38.18 -21.39
N ALA A 567 45.81 -36.88 -21.38
CA ALA A 567 46.56 -36.22 -22.44
C ALA A 567 47.99 -36.76 -22.60
N MET A 568 48.63 -37.17 -21.50
CA MET A 568 49.95 -37.82 -21.52
C MET A 568 49.89 -39.30 -21.95
N GLN A 569 48.81 -40.02 -21.64
CA GLN A 569 48.63 -41.41 -22.05
C GLN A 569 48.33 -41.56 -23.55
N ASN A 570 47.62 -40.59 -24.14
CA ASN A 570 47.41 -40.52 -25.58
C ASN A 570 48.65 -39.95 -26.30
N ARG A 571 49.61 -40.82 -26.61
CA ARG A 571 50.88 -40.48 -27.30
C ARG A 571 50.73 -39.81 -28.67
N GLU A 572 49.56 -39.94 -29.30
CA GLU A 572 49.17 -39.24 -30.54
C GLU A 572 48.79 -37.77 -30.29
N PHE A 573 48.18 -37.48 -29.13
CA PHE A 573 47.78 -36.13 -28.71
C PHE A 573 49.01 -35.24 -28.45
N SER A 574 50.06 -35.81 -27.85
CA SER A 574 51.28 -35.06 -27.50
C SER A 574 52.15 -34.67 -28.70
N GLN A 575 51.95 -35.26 -29.88
CA GLN A 575 52.75 -35.02 -31.10
C GLN A 575 52.11 -34.04 -32.09
N GLN A 576 50.86 -33.63 -31.87
CA GLN A 576 50.10 -32.80 -32.82
C GLN A 576 49.75 -31.40 -32.29
N MET A 577 50.28 -31.01 -31.12
CA MET A 577 50.05 -29.68 -30.55
C MET A 577 50.90 -28.61 -31.28
N PRO A 578 50.29 -27.53 -31.82
CA PRO A 578 51.03 -26.35 -32.28
C PRO A 578 51.71 -25.65 -31.09
N GLN A 579 52.94 -25.19 -31.25
CA GLN A 579 53.70 -24.52 -30.17
C GLN A 579 53.13 -23.15 -29.75
N ASP A 580 52.20 -22.55 -30.52
CA ASP A 580 51.65 -21.21 -30.28
C ASP A 580 50.11 -21.18 -30.11
N GLY A 581 49.47 -22.32 -29.81
CA GLY A 581 48.09 -22.30 -29.34
C GLY A 581 48.05 -21.84 -27.88
N GLN A 582 47.54 -20.64 -27.61
CA GLN A 582 47.33 -20.15 -26.24
C GLN A 582 46.36 -21.09 -25.50
N MET A 583 46.93 -22.10 -24.82
CA MET A 583 46.21 -22.83 -23.79
C MET A 583 46.02 -21.88 -22.62
N MET A 584 44.75 -21.67 -22.24
CA MET A 584 44.38 -20.95 -21.04
C MET A 584 45.20 -21.49 -19.86
N THR A 585 45.96 -20.65 -19.17
CA THR A 585 46.86 -21.11 -18.12
C THR A 585 46.07 -21.44 -16.85
N GLU A 586 46.59 -22.33 -16.01
CA GLU A 586 46.00 -22.67 -14.71
C GLU A 586 45.66 -21.41 -13.88
N ARG A 587 46.49 -20.37 -14.00
CA ARG A 587 46.29 -19.06 -13.35
C ARG A 587 45.12 -18.26 -13.91
N ASP A 588 44.77 -18.44 -15.17
CA ASP A 588 43.65 -17.70 -15.79
C ASP A 588 42.31 -18.29 -15.33
N ILE A 589 42.27 -19.61 -15.14
CA ILE A 589 41.12 -20.32 -14.56
C ILE A 589 40.95 -19.95 -13.07
N GLU A 590 42.04 -19.89 -12.31
CA GLU A 590 42.01 -19.42 -10.90
C GLU A 590 41.44 -18.00 -10.78
N ARG A 591 41.90 -17.06 -11.62
CA ARG A 591 41.38 -15.69 -11.60
C ARG A 591 39.89 -15.60 -11.94
N MET A 592 39.40 -16.45 -12.84
CA MET A 592 37.97 -16.52 -13.16
C MET A 592 37.15 -17.06 -11.99
N LEU A 593 37.64 -18.07 -11.28
CA LEU A 593 37.00 -18.58 -10.06
C LEU A 593 36.97 -17.53 -8.94
N ASP A 594 38.02 -16.73 -8.80
CA ASP A 594 38.06 -15.62 -7.85
C ASP A 594 37.05 -14.52 -8.21
N GLN A 595 36.93 -14.18 -9.50
CA GLN A 595 35.90 -13.23 -9.98
C GLN A 595 34.49 -13.74 -9.74
N ILE A 596 34.22 -15.03 -9.98
CA ILE A 596 32.92 -15.66 -9.68
C ILE A 596 32.62 -15.53 -8.18
N GLU A 597 33.60 -15.79 -7.30
CA GLU A 597 33.43 -15.64 -5.84
C GLU A 597 33.11 -14.19 -5.44
N ASP A 598 33.85 -13.22 -5.97
CA ASP A 598 33.65 -11.80 -5.67
C ASP A 598 32.29 -11.30 -6.17
N LEU A 599 31.86 -11.73 -7.35
CA LEU A 599 30.53 -11.39 -7.92
C LEU A 599 29.40 -12.04 -7.12
N ALA A 600 29.56 -13.31 -6.74
CA ALA A 600 28.60 -14.03 -5.91
C ALA A 600 28.44 -13.37 -4.52
N LYS A 601 29.54 -12.92 -3.89
CA LYS A 601 29.53 -12.22 -2.60
C LYS A 601 29.02 -10.78 -2.68
N SER A 602 29.32 -10.08 -3.76
CA SER A 602 28.85 -8.70 -3.97
C SER A 602 27.36 -8.61 -4.32
N GLY A 603 26.73 -9.76 -4.60
CA GLY A 603 25.29 -9.87 -4.91
C GLY A 603 24.97 -9.74 -6.40
N SER A 604 25.98 -9.62 -7.26
CA SER A 604 25.87 -9.63 -8.73
C SER A 604 25.76 -11.07 -9.25
N ARG A 605 24.68 -11.76 -8.83
CA ARG A 605 24.46 -13.20 -9.10
C ARG A 605 24.37 -13.51 -10.59
N ASP A 606 23.65 -12.68 -11.35
CA ASP A 606 23.48 -12.85 -12.79
C ASP A 606 24.83 -12.81 -13.54
N GLN A 607 25.76 -11.95 -13.11
CA GLN A 607 27.11 -11.87 -13.69
C GLN A 607 28.00 -13.06 -13.29
N ALA A 608 27.83 -13.55 -12.06
CA ALA A 608 28.52 -14.77 -11.60
C ALA A 608 28.03 -16.00 -12.39
N GLU A 609 26.73 -16.09 -12.69
CA GLU A 609 26.14 -17.12 -13.54
C GLU A 609 26.67 -17.05 -14.98
N GLU A 610 26.86 -15.84 -15.52
CA GLU A 610 27.44 -15.66 -16.85
C GLU A 610 28.88 -16.19 -16.92
N LEU A 611 29.73 -15.86 -15.95
CA LEU A 611 31.10 -16.39 -15.88
C LEU A 611 31.13 -17.91 -15.66
N LEU A 612 30.21 -18.47 -14.87
CA LEU A 612 30.06 -19.92 -14.72
C LEU A 612 29.66 -20.60 -16.04
N SER A 613 28.79 -19.96 -16.82
CA SER A 613 28.44 -20.45 -18.17
C SER A 613 29.63 -20.36 -19.13
N GLN A 614 30.46 -19.31 -19.01
CA GLN A 614 31.68 -19.16 -19.81
C GLN A 614 32.68 -20.27 -19.47
N LEU A 615 32.84 -20.61 -18.19
CA LEU A 615 33.65 -21.73 -17.71
C LEU A 615 33.16 -23.07 -18.29
N GLU A 616 31.86 -23.33 -18.25
CA GLU A 616 31.24 -24.53 -18.82
C GLU A 616 31.51 -24.64 -20.34
N ASN A 617 31.34 -23.52 -21.06
CA ASN A 617 31.58 -23.47 -22.49
C ASN A 617 33.05 -23.74 -22.85
N MET A 618 34.00 -23.20 -22.10
CA MET A 618 35.43 -23.51 -22.30
C MET A 618 35.72 -25.00 -22.15
N MET A 619 35.08 -25.65 -21.18
CA MET A 619 35.26 -27.07 -20.90
C MET A 619 34.66 -27.96 -21.99
N ASN A 620 33.46 -27.63 -22.47
CA ASN A 620 32.83 -28.31 -23.60
C ASN A 620 33.67 -28.17 -24.89
N ASN A 621 34.29 -27.01 -25.10
CA ASN A 621 35.18 -26.77 -26.25
C ASN A 621 36.50 -27.54 -26.18
N LEU A 622 37.08 -27.70 -24.99
CA LEU A 622 38.27 -28.53 -24.77
C LEU A 622 38.02 -30.01 -25.13
N GLN A 623 36.78 -30.49 -24.98
CA GLN A 623 36.38 -31.82 -25.42
C GLN A 623 36.14 -31.90 -26.93
N ALA A 624 35.55 -30.85 -27.53
CA ALA A 624 35.18 -30.79 -28.95
C ALA A 624 36.37 -30.48 -29.90
N GLY A 625 37.47 -29.91 -29.41
CA GLY A 625 38.67 -29.56 -30.19
C GLY A 625 39.40 -30.73 -30.87
N ARG A 626 38.97 -31.99 -30.65
CA ARG A 626 39.57 -33.21 -31.22
C ARG A 626 39.42 -33.37 -32.74
N GLN A 627 38.61 -32.57 -33.46
CA GLN A 627 38.25 -32.90 -34.86
C GLN A 627 38.46 -31.81 -35.92
N GLN A 628 38.78 -30.55 -35.61
CA GLN A 628 38.58 -29.47 -36.61
C GLN A 628 39.81 -28.72 -37.13
N GLN A 629 41.04 -29.15 -36.85
CA GLN A 629 42.23 -28.34 -37.21
C GLN A 629 43.01 -28.83 -38.44
N GLN A 630 42.29 -29.27 -39.48
CA GLN A 630 42.91 -29.69 -40.74
C GLN A 630 42.35 -28.95 -41.96
N GLN A 631 42.23 -27.62 -41.91
CA GLN A 631 42.20 -26.80 -43.14
C GLN A 631 42.26 -25.30 -42.88
N GLN A 632 43.36 -24.66 -43.26
CA GLN A 632 43.46 -23.53 -44.21
C GLN A 632 44.60 -22.58 -43.86
N GLY A 633 45.45 -22.32 -44.85
CA GLY A 633 46.42 -21.25 -44.88
C GLY A 633 46.01 -20.17 -45.89
N GLY A 634 46.49 -18.93 -45.68
CA GLY A 634 46.36 -17.81 -46.61
C GLY A 634 47.22 -16.63 -46.14
N GLY A 635 48.29 -16.33 -46.87
CA GLY A 635 49.39 -15.44 -46.46
C GLY A 635 49.27 -13.94 -46.83
N GLU A 636 48.13 -13.47 -47.34
CA GLU A 636 47.97 -12.07 -47.78
C GLU A 636 47.04 -11.24 -46.86
N GLN A 637 46.50 -11.85 -45.80
CA GLN A 637 45.63 -11.17 -44.82
C GLN A 637 46.42 -10.55 -43.65
N SER A 638 47.75 -10.60 -43.68
CA SER A 638 48.63 -10.25 -42.54
C SER A 638 48.91 -8.75 -42.41
N GLU A 639 49.06 -8.00 -43.50
CA GLU A 639 49.45 -6.57 -43.42
C GLU A 639 48.30 -5.67 -42.96
N MET A 640 47.07 -5.91 -43.41
CA MET A 640 45.89 -5.17 -42.94
C MET A 640 45.58 -5.47 -41.47
N ARG A 641 45.82 -6.71 -41.01
CA ARG A 641 45.65 -7.09 -39.60
C ARG A 641 46.62 -6.33 -38.70
N GLN A 642 47.87 -6.18 -39.15
CA GLN A 642 48.89 -5.40 -38.43
C GLN A 642 48.51 -3.91 -38.31
N GLN A 643 47.85 -3.32 -39.32
CA GLN A 643 47.35 -1.94 -39.22
C GLN A 643 46.20 -1.80 -38.22
N MET A 644 45.29 -2.77 -38.17
CA MET A 644 44.21 -2.79 -37.19
C MET A 644 44.70 -3.02 -35.76
N ASP A 645 45.72 -3.87 -35.60
CA ASP A 645 46.37 -4.10 -34.31
C ASP A 645 47.05 -2.81 -33.81
N ARG A 646 47.76 -2.08 -34.69
CA ARG A 646 48.36 -0.77 -34.38
C ARG A 646 47.32 0.27 -33.95
N LEU A 647 46.19 0.35 -34.64
CA LEU A 647 45.08 1.22 -34.27
C LEU A 647 44.52 0.88 -32.88
N GLY A 648 44.36 -0.42 -32.59
CA GLY A 648 43.98 -0.90 -31.26
C GLY A 648 44.99 -0.54 -30.17
N ASP A 649 46.29 -0.62 -30.47
CA ASP A 649 47.37 -0.20 -29.55
C ASP A 649 47.36 1.30 -29.26
N ILE A 650 47.12 2.14 -30.26
CA ILE A 650 47.03 3.60 -30.09
C ILE A 650 45.84 3.95 -29.19
N MET A 651 44.66 3.37 -29.43
CA MET A 651 43.48 3.63 -28.58
C MET A 651 43.66 3.17 -27.13
N ARG A 652 44.24 1.97 -26.91
CA ARG A 652 44.54 1.48 -25.55
C ARG A 652 45.53 2.40 -24.83
N ARG A 653 46.61 2.80 -25.49
CA ARG A 653 47.61 3.70 -24.89
C ARG A 653 47.06 5.11 -24.68
N GLN A 654 46.23 5.63 -25.58
CA GLN A 654 45.54 6.90 -25.39
C GLN A 654 44.65 6.91 -24.15
N GLN A 655 43.88 5.83 -23.92
CA GLN A 655 43.07 5.68 -22.71
C GLN A 655 43.93 5.61 -21.44
N GLN A 656 45.06 4.90 -21.48
CA GLN A 656 46.01 4.81 -20.37
C GLN A 656 46.60 6.19 -20.03
N THR A 657 47.12 6.92 -21.03
CA THR A 657 47.66 8.27 -20.85
C THR A 657 46.60 9.22 -20.28
N MET A 658 45.35 9.15 -20.76
CA MET A 658 44.24 9.96 -20.23
C MET A 658 43.94 9.65 -18.76
N ASN A 659 43.87 8.38 -18.39
CA ASN A 659 43.65 7.95 -17.01
C ASN A 659 44.80 8.40 -16.09
N GLU A 660 46.04 8.35 -16.57
CA GLU A 660 47.20 8.85 -15.85
C GLU A 660 47.17 10.38 -15.69
N THR A 661 46.84 11.15 -16.73
CA THR A 661 46.63 12.60 -16.66
C THR A 661 45.58 12.97 -15.63
N PHE A 662 44.42 12.29 -15.65
CA PHE A 662 43.31 12.52 -14.72
C PHE A 662 43.70 12.20 -13.27
N ARG A 663 44.40 11.08 -13.05
CA ARG A 663 44.92 10.70 -11.72
C ARG A 663 45.92 11.74 -11.22
N LEU A 664 46.78 12.26 -12.09
CA LEU A 664 47.77 13.28 -11.75
C LEU A 664 47.10 14.62 -11.40
N ASP A 665 46.07 15.03 -12.14
CA ASP A 665 45.29 16.25 -11.86
C ASP A 665 44.52 16.15 -10.53
N GLN A 666 43.89 15.01 -10.24
CA GLN A 666 43.22 14.78 -8.95
C GLN A 666 44.17 14.91 -7.76
N MET A 667 45.39 14.38 -7.88
CA MET A 667 46.40 14.50 -6.84
C MET A 667 46.82 15.97 -6.60
N GLN A 668 46.87 16.80 -7.65
CA GLN A 668 47.14 18.23 -7.54
C GLN A 668 45.99 18.99 -6.86
N ARG A 669 44.74 18.69 -7.21
CA ARG A 669 43.55 19.30 -6.60
C ARG A 669 43.43 18.94 -5.11
N GLY A 670 43.71 17.69 -4.75
CA GLY A 670 43.73 17.21 -3.36
C GLY A 670 44.74 17.94 -2.48
N GLN A 671 45.92 18.31 -3.01
CA GLN A 671 46.91 19.10 -2.26
C GLN A 671 46.54 20.58 -2.12
N ARG A 672 45.92 21.20 -3.14
CA ARG A 672 45.47 22.61 -3.05
C ARG A 672 44.35 22.82 -2.02
N GLN A 673 43.51 21.80 -1.80
CA GLN A 673 42.40 21.89 -0.84
C GLN A 673 42.82 21.70 0.63
N GLN A 674 43.98 21.04 0.87
CA GLN A 674 44.51 20.81 2.22
C GLN A 674 45.34 22.00 2.76
N GLY A 675 45.73 22.95 1.91
CA GLY A 675 46.50 24.15 2.28
C GLY A 675 45.69 25.31 2.87
N GLN A 676 44.36 25.22 2.97
CA GLN A 676 43.50 26.36 3.37
C GLN A 676 42.59 26.10 4.59
N GLN A 677 42.67 24.92 5.22
CA GLN A 677 41.97 24.58 6.47
C GLN A 677 42.94 24.10 7.55
N GLY A 678 43.83 25.00 7.99
CA GLY A 678 44.83 24.73 9.00
C GLY A 678 44.87 25.77 10.12
N GLN A 679 43.72 26.30 10.56
CA GLN A 679 43.70 27.22 11.71
C GLN A 679 42.34 27.31 12.43
N GLN A 680 41.83 26.21 12.97
CA GLN A 680 40.94 26.25 14.16
C GLN A 680 40.64 24.84 14.67
N GLY A 681 40.81 24.62 15.98
CA GLY A 681 40.26 23.45 16.67
C GLY A 681 41.26 22.61 17.47
N GLN A 682 41.87 23.21 18.50
CA GLN A 682 42.61 22.50 19.53
C GLN A 682 41.72 22.40 20.78
N GLN A 683 41.15 21.22 21.10
CA GLN A 683 40.83 20.77 22.49
C GLN A 683 40.10 19.42 22.59
N GLY A 684 40.60 18.56 23.48
CA GLY A 684 39.88 17.45 24.15
C GLY A 684 39.78 16.15 23.34
N GLN A 685 39.99 14.93 23.84
CA GLN A 685 40.05 14.43 25.22
C GLN A 685 40.73 13.04 25.23
N GLN A 686 41.48 12.76 26.30
CA GLN A 686 42.16 11.49 26.60
C GLN A 686 41.22 10.45 27.25
N GLY A 687 41.50 9.16 27.03
CA GLY A 687 41.10 8.02 27.89
C GLY A 687 40.71 6.76 27.10
N GLN A 688 41.64 5.81 26.81
CA GLN A 688 42.02 4.62 27.63
C GLN A 688 41.00 3.46 27.46
N GLY A 689 41.25 2.19 27.13
CA GLY A 689 42.34 1.22 26.83
C GLY A 689 41.60 -0.14 26.65
N GLN A 690 42.00 -1.21 25.95
CA GLN A 690 43.22 -2.03 26.06
C GLN A 690 43.09 -3.32 25.18
N ARG A 691 44.17 -3.67 24.43
CA ARG A 691 44.68 -5.00 23.91
C ARG A 691 43.74 -5.98 23.18
N GLY A 692 44.09 -6.71 22.11
CA GLY A 692 45.29 -7.03 21.27
C GLY A 692 44.78 -8.08 20.24
N GLN A 693 45.39 -8.49 19.11
CA GLN A 693 46.79 -8.63 18.70
C GLN A 693 46.82 -8.99 17.18
N GLY A 694 47.55 -8.20 16.38
CA GLY A 694 48.32 -8.58 15.17
C GLY A 694 47.68 -9.21 13.91
N GLN A 695 47.62 -8.45 12.81
CA GLN A 695 48.32 -8.79 11.56
C GLN A 695 48.57 -7.54 10.70
N GLN A 696 49.73 -7.48 10.05
CA GLN A 696 50.27 -6.32 9.33
C GLN A 696 49.52 -6.04 8.02
N GLY A 697 49.04 -4.80 7.87
CA GLY A 697 48.67 -4.19 6.59
C GLY A 697 49.33 -2.82 6.50
N GLN A 698 50.21 -2.65 5.54
CA GLN A 698 51.10 -1.50 5.38
C GLN A 698 50.31 -0.26 4.95
N GLY A 699 49.95 0.61 5.90
CA GLY A 699 49.37 1.93 5.61
C GLY A 699 50.47 2.91 5.21
N GLN A 700 50.74 3.03 3.90
CA GLN A 700 51.64 4.06 3.38
C GLN A 700 50.91 5.41 3.44
N GLN A 701 51.26 6.21 4.45
CA GLN A 701 50.85 7.60 4.58
C GLN A 701 51.41 8.40 3.40
N GLY A 702 50.53 9.21 2.79
CA GLY A 702 50.83 10.04 1.62
C GLY A 702 52.06 10.92 1.78
N GLN A 703 53.10 10.57 1.02
CA GLN A 703 54.04 11.56 0.52
C GLN A 703 53.39 12.19 -0.71
N GLY A 704 52.93 13.42 -0.55
CA GLY A 704 52.53 14.23 -1.68
C GLY A 704 53.73 14.40 -2.62
N MET A 705 53.53 14.09 -3.90
CA MET A 705 54.52 14.27 -4.95
C MET A 705 54.97 15.74 -4.99
N THR A 706 56.28 15.99 -5.06
CA THR A 706 56.83 17.35 -5.06
C THR A 706 56.46 18.10 -6.35
N PRO A 707 56.46 19.45 -6.36
CA PRO A 707 56.19 20.22 -7.57
C PRO A 707 57.13 19.90 -8.74
N GLU A 708 58.36 19.49 -8.44
CA GLU A 708 59.38 19.08 -9.43
C GLU A 708 59.06 17.70 -10.01
N GLU A 709 58.69 16.73 -9.16
CA GLU A 709 58.23 15.40 -9.60
C GLU A 709 56.91 15.46 -10.39
N PHE A 710 56.01 16.38 -10.04
CA PHE A 710 54.78 16.62 -10.81
C PHE A 710 55.09 17.16 -12.21
N ALA A 711 55.97 18.15 -12.32
CA ALA A 711 56.38 18.70 -13.61
C ALA A 711 57.11 17.66 -14.48
N GLU A 712 57.88 16.76 -13.85
CA GLU A 712 58.51 15.65 -14.57
C GLU A 712 57.49 14.60 -15.03
N ALA A 713 56.51 14.26 -14.20
CA ALA A 713 55.41 13.36 -14.57
C ALA A 713 54.56 13.94 -15.71
N MET A 714 54.23 15.23 -15.68
CA MET A 714 53.54 15.92 -16.77
C MET A 714 54.36 15.92 -18.06
N ARG A 715 55.68 16.11 -17.98
CA ARG A 715 56.57 16.04 -19.15
C ARG A 715 56.60 14.64 -19.76
N ARG A 716 56.59 13.58 -18.95
CA ARG A 716 56.51 12.20 -19.43
C ARG A 716 55.17 11.91 -20.13
N LEU A 717 54.07 12.42 -19.58
CA LEU A 717 52.76 12.33 -20.22
C LEU A 717 52.72 13.09 -21.53
N GLN A 718 53.33 14.28 -21.58
CA GLN A 718 53.48 15.07 -22.81
C GLN A 718 54.25 14.28 -23.88
N GLU A 719 55.40 13.71 -23.53
CA GLU A 719 56.21 12.88 -24.43
C GLU A 719 55.43 11.65 -24.92
N GLY A 720 54.66 11.00 -24.05
CA GLY A 720 53.78 9.89 -24.42
C GLY A 720 52.66 10.30 -25.37
N GLN A 721 52.08 11.48 -25.17
CA GLN A 721 51.02 12.02 -26.02
C GLN A 721 51.54 12.38 -27.43
N GLY A 722 52.72 12.99 -27.54
CA GLY A 722 53.36 13.29 -28.82
C GLY A 722 53.79 12.04 -29.59
N GLN A 723 54.20 10.97 -28.89
CA GLN A 723 54.45 9.66 -29.50
C GLN A 723 53.17 9.06 -30.11
N LEU A 724 52.04 9.12 -29.40
CA LEU A 724 50.76 8.62 -29.90
C LEU A 724 50.28 9.39 -31.13
N GLN A 725 50.49 10.71 -31.15
CA GLN A 725 50.21 11.53 -32.32
C GLN A 725 51.06 11.10 -33.53
N SER A 726 52.36 10.86 -33.32
CA SER A 726 53.28 10.42 -34.37
C SER A 726 52.92 9.03 -34.91
N GLU A 727 52.56 8.08 -34.03
CA GLU A 727 52.11 6.74 -34.42
C GLU A 727 50.80 6.77 -35.22
N LEU A 728 49.89 7.71 -34.89
CA LEU A 728 48.68 7.93 -35.66
C LEU A 728 48.99 8.50 -37.06
N GLU A 729 49.96 9.41 -37.17
CA GLU A 729 50.40 9.93 -38.47
C GLU A 729 51.06 8.84 -39.33
N GLU A 730 51.89 7.98 -38.74
CA GLU A 730 52.46 6.81 -39.42
C GLU A 730 51.38 5.81 -39.86
N LEU A 731 50.35 5.58 -39.04
CA LEU A 731 49.21 4.75 -39.40
C LEU A 731 48.47 5.34 -40.61
N MET A 732 48.18 6.65 -40.60
CA MET A 732 47.52 7.33 -41.73
C MET A 732 48.34 7.22 -43.02
N GLN A 733 49.66 7.46 -42.96
CA GLN A 733 50.55 7.30 -44.12
C GLN A 733 50.59 5.85 -44.62
N GLY A 734 50.57 4.88 -43.69
CA GLY A 734 50.52 3.45 -44.01
C GLY A 734 49.21 3.03 -44.68
N LEU A 735 48.10 3.66 -44.32
CA LEU A 735 46.79 3.44 -44.95
C LEU A 735 46.71 4.08 -46.35
N GLU A 736 47.23 5.30 -46.50
CA GLU A 736 47.33 5.97 -47.81
C GLU A 736 48.22 5.17 -48.78
N GLY A 737 49.31 4.59 -48.30
CA GLY A 737 50.19 3.69 -49.07
C GLY A 737 49.49 2.41 -49.54
N LEU A 738 48.43 1.98 -48.86
CA LEU A 738 47.56 0.85 -49.23
C LEU A 738 46.38 1.27 -50.12
N GLY A 739 46.30 2.55 -50.51
CA GLY A 739 45.22 3.10 -51.32
C GLY A 739 43.92 3.36 -50.55
N ILE A 740 43.96 3.33 -49.21
CA ILE A 740 42.83 3.64 -48.32
C ILE A 740 42.95 5.11 -47.91
N GLN A 741 41.91 5.90 -48.14
CA GLN A 741 41.92 7.30 -47.76
C GLN A 741 41.45 7.43 -46.30
N PRO A 742 42.32 7.84 -45.35
CA PRO A 742 41.93 7.96 -43.95
C PRO A 742 40.78 8.96 -43.80
N GLY A 743 39.73 8.59 -43.06
CA GLY A 743 38.57 9.44 -42.82
C GLY A 743 38.90 10.68 -41.99
N GLU A 744 38.02 11.69 -42.00
CA GLU A 744 38.19 12.95 -41.28
C GLU A 744 38.45 12.74 -39.77
N GLY A 745 37.88 11.68 -39.17
CA GLY A 745 38.08 11.33 -37.77
C GLY A 745 39.53 11.04 -37.36
N PHE A 746 40.37 10.52 -38.25
CA PHE A 746 41.81 10.35 -37.92
C PHE A 746 42.58 11.67 -37.93
N GLY A 747 42.18 12.62 -38.78
CA GLY A 747 42.73 13.98 -38.79
C GLY A 747 42.35 14.76 -37.53
N GLU A 748 41.07 14.70 -37.13
CA GLU A 748 40.57 15.30 -35.89
C GLU A 748 41.25 14.70 -34.64
N ALA A 749 41.48 13.38 -34.64
CA ALA A 749 42.22 12.72 -33.57
C ALA A 749 43.66 13.24 -33.47
N GLY A 750 44.35 13.42 -34.61
CA GLY A 750 45.70 13.97 -34.64
C GLY A 750 45.78 15.42 -34.13
N GLU A 751 44.78 16.25 -34.45
CA GLU A 751 44.69 17.63 -33.96
C GLU A 751 44.45 17.68 -32.44
N ALA A 752 43.47 16.91 -31.94
CA ALA A 752 43.16 16.83 -30.51
C ALA A 752 44.31 16.24 -29.68
N MET A 753 45.06 15.27 -30.22
CA MET A 753 46.28 14.77 -29.57
C MET A 753 47.38 15.84 -29.47
N GLY A 754 47.52 16.70 -30.48
CA GLY A 754 48.45 17.82 -30.45
C GLY A 754 48.04 18.92 -29.45
N GLU A 755 46.74 19.20 -29.34
CA GLU A 755 46.21 20.12 -28.32
C GLU A 755 46.40 19.57 -26.90
N ALA A 756 46.19 18.26 -26.72
CA ALA A 756 46.47 17.56 -25.48
C ALA A 756 47.96 17.63 -25.10
N GLU A 757 48.87 17.40 -26.06
CA GLU A 757 50.32 17.53 -25.84
C GLU A 757 50.68 18.97 -25.41
N GLY A 758 50.12 19.98 -26.08
CA GLY A 758 50.31 21.38 -25.72
C GLY A 758 49.81 21.69 -24.30
N ALA A 759 48.61 21.21 -23.94
CA ALA A 759 48.04 21.38 -22.62
C ALA A 759 48.86 20.70 -21.52
N LEU A 760 49.40 19.50 -21.78
CA LEU A 760 50.33 18.81 -20.88
C LEU A 760 51.62 19.60 -20.69
N GLY A 761 52.16 20.19 -21.76
CA GLY A 761 53.33 21.09 -21.70
C GLY A 761 53.10 22.37 -20.89
N ASP A 762 51.88 22.89 -20.92
CA ASP A 762 51.44 24.05 -20.13
C ASP A 762 51.10 23.69 -18.66
N ASN A 763 51.24 22.41 -18.28
CA ASN A 763 50.84 21.86 -16.98
C ASN A 763 49.32 21.96 -16.69
N ASP A 764 48.49 21.97 -17.73
CA ASP A 764 47.03 22.03 -17.63
C ASP A 764 46.43 20.64 -17.86
N GLY A 765 46.39 19.84 -16.78
CA GLY A 765 45.87 18.46 -16.80
C GLY A 765 44.37 18.36 -17.11
N GLU A 766 43.57 19.37 -16.75
CA GLU A 766 42.12 19.40 -17.02
C GLU A 766 41.85 19.60 -18.51
N ARG A 767 42.52 20.57 -19.14
CA ARG A 767 42.42 20.78 -20.58
C ARG A 767 42.99 19.59 -21.35
N ALA A 768 44.14 19.05 -20.91
CA ALA A 768 44.72 17.86 -21.51
C ALA A 768 43.76 16.67 -21.49
N THR A 769 43.13 16.37 -20.34
CA THR A 769 42.16 15.26 -20.23
C THR A 769 40.97 15.46 -21.18
N GLY A 770 40.50 16.71 -21.33
CA GLY A 770 39.43 17.05 -22.28
C GLY A 770 39.79 16.77 -23.73
N GLU A 771 40.98 17.21 -24.17
CA GLU A 771 41.45 16.99 -25.55
C GLU A 771 41.83 15.51 -25.80
N GLN A 772 42.35 14.81 -24.80
CA GLN A 772 42.60 13.36 -24.85
C GLN A 772 41.30 12.55 -25.04
N GLY A 773 40.20 13.01 -24.42
CA GLY A 773 38.86 12.44 -24.63
C GLY A 773 38.34 12.67 -26.04
N ARG A 774 38.49 13.89 -26.59
CA ARG A 774 38.13 14.18 -27.99
C ARG A 774 38.94 13.37 -28.99
N ALA A 775 40.24 13.20 -28.73
CA ALA A 775 41.10 12.36 -29.57
C ALA A 775 40.61 10.91 -29.61
N LEU A 776 40.23 10.34 -28.46
CA LEU A 776 39.72 8.97 -28.39
C LEU A 776 38.37 8.81 -29.13
N GLU A 777 37.48 9.78 -29.00
CA GLU A 777 36.20 9.79 -29.73
C GLU A 777 36.41 9.88 -31.26
N ALA A 778 37.32 10.75 -31.70
CA ALA A 778 37.68 10.91 -33.09
C ALA A 778 38.36 9.66 -33.67
N LEU A 779 39.22 8.97 -32.90
CA LEU A 779 39.80 7.66 -33.28
C LEU A 779 38.73 6.59 -33.51
N ARG A 780 37.71 6.53 -32.64
CA ARG A 780 36.58 5.59 -32.79
C ARG A 780 35.80 5.88 -34.08
N ARG A 781 35.55 7.15 -34.37
CA ARG A 781 34.87 7.59 -35.60
C ARG A 781 35.68 7.26 -36.86
N GLY A 782 36.99 7.53 -36.84
CA GLY A 782 37.91 7.17 -37.93
C GLY A 782 37.95 5.66 -38.18
N ALA A 783 37.94 4.84 -37.11
CA ALA A 783 37.88 3.38 -37.22
C ALA A 783 36.58 2.89 -37.87
N GLN A 784 35.44 3.50 -37.51
CA GLN A 784 34.13 3.19 -38.10
C GLN A 784 34.08 3.56 -39.59
N ASP A 785 34.57 4.74 -39.97
CA ASP A 785 34.62 5.19 -41.37
C ASP A 785 35.50 4.26 -42.22
N MET A 786 36.63 3.81 -41.69
CA MET A 786 37.49 2.82 -42.34
C MET A 786 36.75 1.49 -42.57
N MET A 787 36.02 1.00 -41.57
CA MET A 787 35.23 -0.24 -41.71
C MET A 787 34.13 -0.09 -42.76
N ASN A 788 33.45 1.06 -42.79
CA ASN A 788 32.41 1.35 -43.79
C ASN A 788 32.97 1.39 -45.22
N GLN A 789 34.14 2.02 -45.41
CA GLN A 789 34.82 2.07 -46.70
C GLN A 789 35.29 0.68 -47.15
N MET A 790 35.79 -0.14 -46.23
CA MET A 790 36.17 -1.53 -46.50
C MET A 790 34.97 -2.41 -46.88
N GLN A 791 33.84 -2.22 -46.21
CA GLN A 791 32.61 -2.95 -46.49
C GLN A 791 32.01 -2.57 -47.86
N GLN A 792 32.17 -1.30 -48.28
CA GLN A 792 31.81 -0.84 -49.62
C GLN A 792 32.77 -1.36 -50.70
N ALA A 793 34.08 -1.45 -50.40
CA ALA A 793 35.07 -2.03 -51.31
C ALA A 793 34.84 -3.53 -51.55
N MET A 794 34.42 -4.29 -50.52
CA MET A 794 34.05 -5.71 -50.67
C MET A 794 32.74 -5.95 -51.44
N GLN A 795 31.82 -4.98 -51.45
CA GLN A 795 30.54 -5.09 -52.19
C GLN A 795 30.67 -4.73 -53.68
N GLY A 796 31.79 -4.16 -54.11
CA GLY A 796 31.99 -3.66 -55.48
C GLY A 796 32.34 -4.70 -56.55
N ASP A 797 32.69 -5.95 -56.19
CA ASP A 797 33.25 -6.94 -57.14
C ASP A 797 32.48 -8.28 -57.27
N GLN A 798 31.17 -8.31 -57.00
CA GLN A 798 30.33 -9.47 -57.35
C GLN A 798 29.13 -9.08 -58.22
N GLY A 799 29.40 -9.04 -59.53
CA GLY A 799 28.37 -8.98 -60.56
C GLY A 799 27.86 -10.37 -60.98
N THR A 800 26.54 -10.53 -60.95
CA THR A 800 25.69 -11.44 -61.78
C THR A 800 26.02 -12.95 -61.83
N GLY A 801 25.17 -13.77 -61.20
CA GLY A 801 25.02 -15.20 -61.51
C GLY A 801 24.07 -15.96 -60.57
N GLU A 802 22.98 -16.49 -61.14
CA GLU A 802 21.99 -17.48 -60.66
C GLU A 802 22.12 -18.10 -59.25
N GLN A 803 21.09 -17.87 -58.42
CA GLN A 803 20.94 -18.43 -57.07
C GLN A 803 20.47 -19.89 -57.07
N GLY A 804 21.42 -20.80 -56.83
CA GLY A 804 21.21 -22.14 -56.33
C GLY A 804 21.42 -22.21 -54.82
N ARG A 805 20.53 -22.92 -54.12
CA ARG A 805 20.66 -23.29 -52.70
C ARG A 805 22.00 -23.96 -52.42
N ARG A 806 22.83 -23.31 -51.58
CA ARG A 806 23.81 -23.86 -50.61
C ARG A 806 24.90 -22.80 -50.39
N GLN A 807 24.73 -21.96 -49.37
CA GLN A 807 25.83 -21.47 -48.52
C GLN A 807 25.21 -20.64 -47.39
N GLN A 808 24.93 -21.27 -46.25
CA GLN A 808 24.61 -20.55 -45.02
C GLN A 808 25.13 -21.37 -43.84
N ASN A 809 26.45 -21.61 -43.85
CA ASN A 809 27.13 -22.23 -42.72
C ASN A 809 28.61 -21.84 -42.62
N SER A 810 28.98 -20.62 -43.04
CA SER A 810 30.38 -20.14 -42.96
C SER A 810 30.57 -18.89 -42.10
N ASP A 811 29.50 -18.29 -41.58
CA ASP A 811 29.53 -17.12 -40.69
C ASP A 811 29.15 -17.44 -39.24
N ARG A 812 29.28 -18.71 -38.84
CA ARG A 812 29.15 -19.12 -37.44
C ARG A 812 30.39 -19.86 -36.99
N ASP A 813 30.92 -19.45 -35.84
CA ASP A 813 31.95 -20.20 -35.13
C ASP A 813 31.39 -21.59 -34.76
N PRO A 814 32.17 -22.67 -34.61
CA PRO A 814 31.76 -23.97 -34.06
C PRO A 814 30.86 -23.96 -32.80
N LEU A 815 30.67 -22.82 -32.14
CA LEU A 815 29.69 -22.57 -31.08
C LEU A 815 28.33 -22.01 -31.54
N GLY A 816 28.03 -21.98 -32.83
CA GLY A 816 26.74 -21.52 -33.37
C GLY A 816 26.46 -20.01 -33.24
N ARG A 817 27.40 -19.25 -32.67
CA ARG A 817 27.37 -17.78 -32.60
C ARG A 817 27.67 -17.18 -33.99
N PRO A 818 27.04 -16.07 -34.39
CA PRO A 818 27.53 -15.30 -35.53
C PRO A 818 29.01 -14.98 -35.29
N ARG A 819 29.88 -15.26 -36.26
CA ARG A 819 31.28 -14.84 -36.16
C ARG A 819 31.30 -13.33 -35.96
N ALA A 820 31.94 -12.87 -34.89
CA ALA A 820 32.46 -11.51 -34.78
C ALA A 820 33.65 -11.37 -35.74
N THR A 821 33.36 -11.43 -37.04
CA THR A 821 34.32 -11.14 -38.10
C THR A 821 33.95 -9.79 -38.69
N THR A 822 34.17 -8.72 -37.92
CA THR A 822 34.77 -7.45 -38.36
C THR A 822 35.06 -6.61 -37.10
N GLY A 823 36.34 -6.34 -36.81
CA GLY A 823 36.78 -5.29 -35.89
C GLY A 823 37.04 -5.69 -34.42
N PRO A 824 38.00 -5.03 -33.72
CA PRO A 824 38.13 -5.12 -32.27
C PRO A 824 36.85 -4.62 -31.57
N ASP A 825 36.53 -5.24 -30.43
CA ASP A 825 35.44 -4.80 -29.55
C ASP A 825 35.78 -3.44 -28.92
N PHE A 826 34.98 -2.43 -29.23
CA PHE A 826 35.06 -1.08 -28.67
C PHE A 826 33.92 -0.82 -27.68
N GLY A 827 33.58 -1.80 -26.84
CA GLY A 827 32.86 -1.57 -25.58
C GLY A 827 31.54 -0.83 -25.73
N ASP A 828 30.76 -1.17 -26.77
CA ASP A 828 29.47 -0.54 -27.05
C ASP A 828 28.39 -1.62 -27.16
N SER A 829 28.17 -2.33 -26.06
CA SER A 829 26.89 -2.98 -25.77
C SER A 829 26.82 -3.31 -24.29
N VAL A 830 25.77 -2.76 -23.64
CA VAL A 830 25.48 -2.78 -22.20
C VAL A 830 26.30 -1.77 -21.40
N ASP A 831 25.61 -0.77 -20.85
CA ASP A 831 26.13 0.20 -19.89
C ASP A 831 26.48 -0.57 -18.60
N VAL A 832 27.71 -1.08 -18.53
CA VAL A 832 28.26 -1.71 -17.32
C VAL A 832 28.52 -0.57 -16.34
N PRO A 833 27.90 -0.56 -15.15
CA PRO A 833 28.21 0.46 -14.15
C PRO A 833 29.71 0.44 -13.87
N ASP A 834 30.35 1.61 -13.97
CA ASP A 834 31.78 1.74 -13.74
C ASP A 834 32.16 1.16 -12.37
N GLU A 835 33.40 0.69 -12.23
CA GLU A 835 33.97 0.25 -10.94
C GLU A 835 33.79 1.33 -9.83
N ILE A 836 33.64 2.59 -10.25
CA ILE A 836 33.31 3.77 -9.44
C ILE A 836 31.91 3.68 -8.80
N ASP A 837 30.92 3.16 -9.52
CA ASP A 837 29.53 3.08 -9.07
C ASP A 837 29.31 1.92 -8.09
N ILE A 838 30.02 0.80 -8.29
CA ILE A 838 30.00 -0.35 -7.37
C ILE A 838 30.63 0.03 -6.02
N GLN A 839 31.75 0.76 -6.02
CA GLN A 839 32.37 1.26 -4.79
C GLN A 839 31.50 2.29 -4.06
N ARG A 840 30.82 3.17 -4.81
CA ARG A 840 29.91 4.17 -4.25
C ARG A 840 28.66 3.53 -3.65
N ALA A 841 28.10 2.52 -4.29
CA ALA A 841 26.99 1.73 -3.76
C ALA A 841 27.38 1.00 -2.46
N ARG A 842 28.61 0.46 -2.39
CA ARG A 842 29.14 -0.18 -1.17
C ARG A 842 29.28 0.82 -0.02
N GLN A 843 29.81 2.00 -0.27
CA GLN A 843 29.92 3.07 0.74
C GLN A 843 28.55 3.55 1.25
N ILE A 844 27.55 3.62 0.38
CA ILE A 844 26.18 4.01 0.74
C ILE A 844 25.52 2.93 1.62
N LEU A 845 25.60 1.66 1.24
CA LEU A 845 25.06 0.54 2.02
C LEU A 845 25.72 0.42 3.40
N GLU A 846 27.02 0.62 3.48
CA GLU A 846 27.77 0.58 4.73
C GLU A 846 27.43 1.77 5.63
N ALA A 847 27.20 2.96 5.05
CA ALA A 847 26.72 4.14 5.79
C ALA A 847 25.28 3.96 6.31
N ILE A 848 24.39 3.34 5.53
CA ILE A 848 23.01 3.03 5.94
C ILE A 848 23.03 2.02 7.10
N ARG A 849 23.76 0.91 6.98
CA ARG A 849 23.89 -0.10 8.06
C ARG A 849 24.48 0.49 9.34
N ARG A 850 25.47 1.37 9.21
CA ARG A 850 26.08 2.05 10.37
C ARG A 850 25.11 2.99 11.08
N ARG A 851 24.25 3.70 10.35
CA ARG A 851 23.21 4.57 10.93
C ARG A 851 22.04 3.80 11.54
N LEU A 852 21.69 2.64 10.97
CA LEU A 852 20.66 1.75 11.50
C LEU A 852 21.07 1.10 12.83
N GLY A 853 22.36 0.75 12.94
CA GLY A 853 22.97 0.21 14.16
C GLY A 853 23.20 1.23 15.28
N ASP A 854 23.04 2.53 15.02
CA ASP A 854 23.21 3.56 16.04
C ASP A 854 21.93 3.69 16.89
N ALA A 855 22.07 3.54 18.21
CA ALA A 855 20.93 3.41 19.14
C ALA A 855 20.18 4.74 19.39
N LEU A 856 20.76 5.86 18.95
CA LEU A 856 20.26 7.23 19.21
C LEU A 856 19.54 7.86 17.99
N SER A 857 19.40 7.15 16.88
CA SER A 857 18.71 7.65 15.68
C SER A 857 17.19 7.68 15.88
N PRO A 858 16.48 8.76 15.48
CA PRO A 858 15.01 8.85 15.59
C PRO A 858 14.29 7.72 14.84
N GLU A 859 13.19 7.18 15.40
CA GLU A 859 12.43 6.05 14.81
C GLU A 859 11.99 6.28 13.35
N LEU A 860 11.64 7.52 13.00
CA LEU A 860 11.23 7.89 11.64
C LEU A 860 12.38 7.74 10.61
N GLU A 861 13.63 7.99 11.03
CA GLU A 861 14.81 7.81 10.17
C GLU A 861 15.15 6.32 10.02
N LYS A 862 14.96 5.52 11.08
CA LYS A 862 15.12 4.06 10.99
C LYS A 862 14.11 3.43 10.04
N GLU A 863 12.82 3.76 10.16
CA GLU A 863 11.80 3.27 9.23
C GLU A 863 12.05 3.69 7.78
N TYR A 864 12.60 4.90 7.56
CA TYR A 864 12.96 5.38 6.22
C TYR A 864 14.15 4.60 5.65
N LEU A 865 15.19 4.36 6.46
CA LEU A 865 16.38 3.62 6.05
C LEU A 865 16.10 2.12 5.87
N GLU A 866 15.19 1.53 6.66
CA GLU A 866 14.70 0.16 6.47
C GLU A 866 13.90 0.02 5.17
N ARG A 867 13.01 0.98 4.86
CA ARG A 867 12.28 1.01 3.58
C ARG A 867 13.20 1.12 2.38
N LEU A 868 14.32 1.82 2.53
CA LEU A 868 15.33 1.99 1.49
C LEU A 868 16.13 0.70 1.26
N LEU A 869 16.19 -0.20 2.24
CA LEU A 869 16.77 -1.54 2.14
C LEU A 869 15.76 -2.59 1.61
N ASP A 870 14.46 -2.44 1.93
CA ASP A 870 13.37 -3.32 1.49
C ASP A 870 12.90 -3.08 0.05
N LEU A 871 13.39 -2.04 -0.62
CA LEU A 871 13.14 -1.76 -2.05
C LEU A 871 13.90 -2.70 -3.01
N ARG A 872 14.28 -3.89 -2.56
CA ARG A 872 15.08 -4.87 -3.31
C ARG A 872 14.24 -5.78 -4.19
#